data_AF-A0AB36XNC1-F1
#
_entry.id   AF-A0AB36XNC1-F1
#
_cell.length_a   1.000
_cell.length_b   1.000
_cell.length_c   1.000
_cell.angle_alpha   90.00
_cell.angle_beta   90.00
_cell.angle_gamma   90.00
#
_symmetry.space_group_name_H-M   'P 1'
#
loop_
_entity.id
_entity.type
_entity.pdbx_description
1 polymer ?
#
loop_
_entity_poly.entity_id
_entity_poly.type
_entity_poly.pdbx_seq_one_letter_code
_entity_poly.pdbx_strand_id
1 'polypeptide(L)'
;MTNTLNIDELRASNALVQLRDRIQETKDVGQIEFDALVADGRIKGNWDDNVWQYLGRSIYFRGSYDQEGKTITSHTKIEDSVLIQGVWGDIYRLYTLHKIKSHKSSNSRVIPALLSRVIWLGSSLKFDEKSLLSLNQNSLDALIPELKTVYSKPRGVFERYKDSVSFIKNFVIKNKFCAVFVPKVNMPNPSLERIDPTTKASEEARKEKYVDNIGKYFGLVKQKFDLAKALKDEGGAPEYFECKDGYDEMRLLATPFMQGLGLRIGEVCRLHENCLGYDADRERYFLRTFFEKGQLAFAKTIPKIWERVIVDSYQRIIELTQPHRDFALKVEKLGSKAFLDELAFSNRSDSIYEALKDAGYSPDMHFFVSELNDYGKDHPSGFTYGGLRGKAYEYAVVGKVKAKLEGEQRPQRRKVYSKSILVQMCMEQWQQKHREVFNANDDVEPSAEIVSTAYTIEMPFSKFLFIAREDTFDAAKATHGIVPCPLTYRSYFRWINKDPNIRSRTIFQNYNICDENGDLVTLTPHQIRHWVTTALIRAGKNESAIDLWMGRTVGQTRHYDHRTPKERAEEMRKRYMSDNPPDDVLGRRVKRMRKNDVSLDEIEVALNHTMSAVHYTPWGTCNRDLDVSPCQKGMMCMRGNNGETCSHFGIDINDKEALVNIHNTKVHYENQLTVLLPNYDKLSEMLNHQEPLDQHVQFCIDTVNGCLAAIKAYEATSKHKEEIPIVRVYTPEDKNE
;
A
#
# COMPACT_ATOMS: atom_id res chain seq x y z
N MET A 1 -26.97 -25.77 -63.41
CA MET A 1 -26.02 -24.68 -63.12
C MET A 1 -25.61 -24.80 -61.67
N THR A 2 -24.31 -24.86 -61.46
CA THR A 2 -23.57 -25.30 -60.29
C THR A 2 -23.72 -24.40 -59.07
N ASN A 3 -24.12 -25.00 -57.94
CA ASN A 3 -23.99 -24.44 -56.60
C ASN A 3 -22.49 -24.42 -56.24
N THR A 4 -21.80 -23.31 -56.50
CA THR A 4 -20.46 -23.05 -55.97
C THR A 4 -20.57 -22.83 -54.46
N LEU A 5 -20.42 -23.91 -53.69
CA LEU A 5 -20.15 -23.85 -52.26
C LEU A 5 -18.85 -23.06 -52.04
N ASN A 6 -18.96 -21.92 -51.36
CA ASN A 6 -17.86 -21.00 -51.08
C ASN A 6 -16.85 -21.68 -50.14
N ILE A 7 -15.70 -22.09 -50.67
CA ILE A 7 -14.66 -22.85 -49.94
C ILE A 7 -14.21 -22.12 -48.66
N ASP A 8 -14.25 -20.79 -48.65
CA ASP A 8 -13.85 -19.97 -47.50
C ASP A 8 -14.87 -20.02 -46.35
N GLU A 9 -16.16 -20.19 -46.64
CA GLU A 9 -17.19 -20.37 -45.61
C GLU A 9 -17.07 -21.74 -44.93
N LEU A 10 -16.74 -22.78 -45.70
CA LEU A 10 -16.44 -24.13 -45.20
C LEU A 10 -15.19 -24.13 -44.30
N ARG A 11 -14.13 -23.42 -44.69
CA ARG A 11 -12.91 -23.27 -43.88
C ARG A 11 -13.17 -22.53 -42.57
N ALA A 12 -13.93 -21.43 -42.62
CA ALA A 12 -14.29 -20.67 -41.42
C ALA A 12 -15.18 -21.49 -40.46
N SER A 13 -16.11 -22.27 -41.00
CA SER A 13 -16.96 -23.18 -40.21
C SER A 13 -16.14 -24.26 -39.50
N ASN A 14 -15.20 -24.90 -40.21
CA ASN A 14 -14.31 -25.90 -39.61
C ASN A 14 -13.39 -25.31 -38.53
N ALA A 15 -12.89 -24.08 -38.73
CA ALA A 15 -12.07 -23.40 -37.72
C ALA A 15 -12.86 -23.08 -36.43
N LEU A 16 -14.16 -22.75 -36.55
CA LEU A 16 -15.04 -22.53 -35.39
C LEU A 16 -15.30 -23.83 -34.62
N VAL A 17 -15.50 -24.95 -35.31
CA VAL A 17 -15.66 -26.27 -34.67
C VAL A 17 -14.39 -26.64 -33.90
N GLN A 18 -13.21 -26.52 -34.53
CA GLN A 18 -11.93 -26.79 -33.86
C GLN A 18 -11.70 -25.90 -32.63
N LEU A 19 -12.10 -24.62 -32.71
CA LEU A 19 -12.03 -23.71 -31.57
C LEU A 19 -12.91 -24.20 -30.41
N ARG A 20 -14.17 -24.56 -30.69
CA ARG A 20 -15.11 -25.06 -29.69
C ARG A 20 -14.62 -26.34 -29.04
N ASP A 21 -14.14 -27.29 -29.84
CA ASP A 21 -13.58 -28.55 -29.33
C ASP A 21 -12.39 -28.29 -28.40
N ARG A 22 -11.47 -27.39 -28.81
CA ARG A 22 -10.30 -27.04 -28.01
C ARG A 22 -10.67 -26.38 -26.68
N ILE A 23 -11.69 -25.53 -26.69
CA ILE A 23 -12.20 -24.89 -25.47
C ILE A 23 -12.86 -25.93 -24.58
N GLN A 24 -13.63 -26.86 -25.15
CA GLN A 24 -14.25 -27.95 -24.40
C GLN A 24 -13.18 -28.85 -23.73
N GLU A 25 -12.14 -29.26 -24.45
CA GLU A 25 -11.01 -30.01 -23.87
C GLU A 25 -10.37 -29.26 -22.68
N THR A 26 -10.19 -27.94 -22.82
CA THR A 26 -9.60 -27.11 -21.76
C THR A 26 -10.57 -26.92 -20.59
N LYS A 27 -11.88 -26.84 -20.88
CA LYS A 27 -12.97 -26.78 -19.90
C LYS A 27 -13.04 -28.07 -19.10
N ASP A 28 -12.92 -29.24 -19.72
CA ASP A 28 -12.98 -30.53 -19.03
C ASP A 28 -11.85 -30.65 -17.98
N VAL A 29 -10.63 -30.21 -18.33
CA VAL A 29 -9.52 -30.14 -17.38
C VAL A 29 -9.76 -29.08 -16.31
N GLY A 30 -10.26 -27.91 -16.69
CA GLY A 30 -10.57 -26.81 -15.77
C GLY A 30 -11.70 -27.13 -14.80
N GLN A 31 -12.66 -27.98 -15.19
CA GLN A 31 -13.79 -28.39 -14.37
C GLN A 31 -13.31 -29.20 -13.16
N ILE A 32 -12.39 -30.14 -13.37
CA ILE A 32 -11.77 -30.92 -12.30
C ILE A 32 -11.09 -29.99 -11.27
N GLU A 33 -10.37 -28.98 -11.76
CA GLU A 33 -9.72 -27.99 -10.91
C GLU A 33 -10.72 -27.09 -10.16
N PHE A 34 -11.81 -26.69 -10.83
CA PHE A 34 -12.88 -25.91 -10.23
C PHE A 34 -13.58 -26.68 -9.11
N ASP A 35 -13.95 -27.93 -9.35
CA ASP A 35 -14.62 -28.78 -8.37
C ASP A 35 -13.74 -28.99 -7.13
N ALA A 36 -12.42 -29.11 -7.30
CA ALA A 36 -11.48 -29.18 -6.18
C ALA A 36 -11.47 -27.88 -5.33
N LEU A 37 -11.57 -26.70 -5.95
CA LEU A 37 -11.62 -25.42 -5.23
C LEU A 37 -12.98 -25.17 -4.55
N VAL A 38 -14.06 -25.71 -5.11
CA VAL A 38 -15.39 -25.71 -4.48
C VAL A 38 -15.39 -26.62 -3.25
N ALA A 39 -14.79 -27.81 -3.35
CA ALA A 39 -14.63 -28.73 -2.22
C ALA A 39 -13.77 -28.12 -1.08
N ASP A 40 -12.73 -27.35 -1.43
CA ASP A 40 -11.91 -26.58 -0.47
C ASP A 40 -12.64 -25.32 0.09
N GLY A 41 -13.84 -25.00 -0.42
CA GLY A 41 -14.64 -23.86 0.03
C GLY A 41 -14.11 -22.48 -0.41
N ARG A 42 -13.08 -22.42 -1.26
CA ARG A 42 -12.52 -21.15 -1.78
C ARG A 42 -13.43 -20.49 -2.80
N ILE A 43 -14.14 -21.31 -3.58
CA ILE A 43 -15.14 -20.87 -4.55
C ILE A 43 -16.52 -21.41 -4.14
N LYS A 44 -17.58 -20.62 -4.33
CA LYS A 44 -18.97 -21.08 -4.27
C LYS A 44 -19.70 -20.74 -5.57
N GLY A 45 -20.47 -21.70 -6.07
CA GLY A 45 -21.22 -21.61 -7.32
C GLY A 45 -20.99 -22.84 -8.21
N ASN A 46 -21.74 -22.94 -9.30
CA ASN A 46 -21.53 -23.92 -10.36
C ASN A 46 -20.71 -23.29 -11.50
N TRP A 47 -20.11 -24.13 -12.35
CA TRP A 47 -19.30 -23.64 -13.46
C TRP A 47 -20.05 -22.64 -14.35
N ASP A 48 -21.24 -23.01 -14.84
CA ASP A 48 -22.01 -22.18 -15.78
C ASP A 48 -22.77 -21.01 -15.12
N ASP A 49 -22.64 -20.81 -13.81
CA ASP A 49 -23.27 -19.69 -13.13
C ASP A 49 -22.75 -18.35 -13.66
N ASN A 50 -23.64 -17.35 -13.71
CA ASN A 50 -23.28 -15.99 -14.13
C ASN A 50 -22.49 -15.23 -13.05
N VAL A 51 -22.43 -15.78 -11.84
CA VAL A 51 -21.71 -15.23 -10.69
C VAL A 51 -21.05 -16.36 -9.91
N TRP A 52 -19.74 -16.25 -9.69
CA TRP A 52 -19.05 -17.07 -8.69
C TRP A 52 -18.80 -16.25 -7.44
N GLN A 53 -18.78 -16.88 -6.26
CA GLN A 53 -18.24 -16.25 -5.06
C GLN A 53 -16.84 -16.77 -4.78
N TYR A 54 -15.89 -15.86 -4.63
CA TYR A 54 -14.50 -16.16 -4.28
C TYR A 54 -14.11 -15.31 -3.08
N LEU A 55 -13.71 -15.94 -1.96
CA LEU A 55 -13.33 -15.25 -0.71
C LEU A 55 -14.32 -14.12 -0.37
N GLY A 56 -15.60 -14.48 -0.24
CA GLY A 56 -16.69 -13.57 0.15
C GLY A 56 -17.07 -12.49 -0.88
N ARG A 57 -16.43 -12.46 -2.07
CA ARG A 57 -16.71 -11.48 -3.14
C ARG A 57 -17.29 -12.14 -4.38
N SER A 58 -18.28 -11.49 -4.98
CA SER A 58 -18.88 -11.92 -6.24
C SER A 58 -18.00 -11.56 -7.45
N ILE A 59 -17.72 -12.55 -8.28
CA ILE A 59 -17.11 -12.43 -9.61
C ILE A 59 -18.25 -12.52 -10.63
N TYR A 60 -18.52 -11.44 -11.35
CA TYR A 60 -19.62 -11.37 -12.32
C TYR A 60 -19.11 -11.65 -13.74
N PHE A 61 -19.73 -12.60 -14.43
CA PHE A 61 -19.48 -12.93 -15.84
C PHE A 61 -20.50 -12.21 -16.74
N ARG A 62 -20.37 -10.89 -16.83
CA ARG A 62 -21.26 -10.00 -17.61
C ARG A 62 -20.45 -8.98 -18.42
N GLY A 63 -21.00 -8.49 -19.52
CA GLY A 63 -20.36 -7.52 -20.41
C GLY A 63 -20.18 -6.13 -19.80
N SER A 64 -19.54 -5.23 -20.54
CA SER A 64 -19.29 -3.84 -20.07
C SER A 64 -20.50 -2.91 -20.20
N TYR A 65 -21.51 -3.31 -20.99
CA TYR A 65 -22.73 -2.57 -21.25
C TYR A 65 -23.96 -3.36 -20.77
N ASP A 66 -24.97 -2.63 -20.32
CA ASP A 66 -26.31 -3.18 -20.06
C ASP A 66 -27.09 -3.39 -21.36
N GLN A 67 -28.30 -3.94 -21.26
CA GLN A 67 -29.16 -4.21 -22.43
C GLN A 67 -29.56 -2.94 -23.19
N GLU A 68 -29.49 -1.76 -22.56
CA GLU A 68 -29.80 -0.45 -23.15
C GLU A 68 -28.55 0.23 -23.74
N GLY A 69 -27.38 -0.40 -23.65
CA GLY A 69 -26.12 0.12 -24.17
C GLY A 69 -25.41 1.12 -23.24
N LYS A 70 -25.83 1.22 -21.97
CA LYS A 70 -25.20 2.07 -20.96
C LYS A 70 -24.15 1.30 -20.17
N THR A 71 -23.10 1.99 -19.74
CA THR A 71 -21.98 1.38 -19.02
C THR A 71 -22.40 0.81 -17.67
N ILE A 72 -22.02 -0.44 -17.41
CA ILE A 72 -22.31 -1.13 -16.15
C ILE A 72 -21.54 -0.48 -14.98
N THR A 73 -22.24 -0.31 -13.86
CA THR A 73 -21.68 0.16 -12.59
C THR A 73 -21.88 -0.86 -11.47
N SER A 74 -21.35 -0.58 -10.28
CA SER A 74 -21.58 -1.40 -9.08
C SER A 74 -23.05 -1.48 -8.66
N HIS A 75 -23.89 -0.57 -9.14
CA HIS A 75 -25.33 -0.52 -8.81
C HIS A 75 -26.22 -1.19 -9.87
N THR A 76 -25.68 -1.51 -11.05
CA THR A 76 -26.42 -2.17 -12.12
C THR A 76 -26.70 -3.62 -11.70
N LYS A 77 -27.97 -4.01 -11.71
CA LYS A 77 -28.35 -5.38 -11.36
C LYS A 77 -27.93 -6.35 -12.47
N ILE A 78 -27.80 -7.62 -12.12
CA ILE A 78 -27.36 -8.64 -13.07
C ILE A 78 -28.41 -8.90 -14.16
N GLU A 79 -29.69 -8.78 -13.82
CA GLU A 79 -30.83 -8.93 -14.74
C GLU A 79 -30.82 -7.94 -15.91
N ASP A 80 -30.31 -6.73 -15.66
CA ASP A 80 -30.20 -5.67 -16.67
C ASP A 80 -28.93 -5.82 -17.55
N SER A 81 -28.04 -6.75 -17.20
CA SER A 81 -26.71 -6.87 -17.79
C SER A 81 -26.69 -7.81 -18.99
N VAL A 82 -25.84 -7.55 -19.99
CA VAL A 82 -25.53 -8.54 -21.03
C VAL A 82 -24.69 -9.66 -20.42
N LEU A 83 -25.23 -10.86 -20.33
CA LEU A 83 -24.53 -12.02 -19.74
C LEU A 83 -23.53 -12.62 -20.72
N ILE A 84 -22.35 -13.02 -20.23
CA ILE A 84 -21.34 -13.65 -21.07
C ILE A 84 -21.54 -15.17 -21.04
N GLN A 85 -22.03 -15.72 -22.14
CA GLN A 85 -22.34 -17.15 -22.29
C GLN A 85 -21.55 -17.78 -23.44
N GLY A 86 -21.59 -19.12 -23.55
CA GLY A 86 -20.89 -19.88 -24.58
C GLY A 86 -19.36 -19.76 -24.51
N VAL A 87 -18.71 -19.81 -25.67
CA VAL A 87 -17.24 -19.82 -25.83
C VAL A 87 -16.53 -18.72 -25.03
N TRP A 88 -17.02 -17.48 -25.11
CA TRP A 88 -16.42 -16.37 -24.35
C TRP A 88 -16.60 -16.52 -22.84
N GLY A 89 -17.74 -17.05 -22.40
CA GLY A 89 -18.00 -17.33 -20.99
C GLY A 89 -17.02 -18.35 -20.44
N ASP A 90 -16.79 -19.44 -21.16
CA ASP A 90 -15.83 -20.48 -20.78
C ASP A 90 -14.38 -19.96 -20.77
N ILE A 91 -13.98 -19.16 -21.77
CA ILE A 91 -12.64 -18.53 -21.79
C ILE A 91 -12.41 -17.66 -20.55
N TYR A 92 -13.39 -16.83 -20.18
CA TYR A 92 -13.25 -15.95 -19.01
C TYR A 92 -13.27 -16.73 -17.68
N ARG A 93 -14.07 -17.80 -17.59
CA ARG A 93 -14.06 -18.71 -16.43
C ARG A 93 -12.73 -19.43 -16.28
N LEU A 94 -12.20 -19.99 -17.37
CA LEU A 94 -10.88 -20.62 -17.40
C LEU A 94 -9.76 -19.62 -17.06
N TYR A 95 -9.83 -18.39 -17.57
CA TYR A 95 -8.86 -17.35 -17.21
C TYR A 95 -8.93 -16.97 -15.73
N THR A 96 -10.15 -16.86 -15.19
CA THR A 96 -10.39 -16.58 -13.78
C THR A 96 -9.78 -17.68 -12.91
N LEU A 97 -10.03 -18.94 -13.25
CA LEU A 97 -9.47 -20.11 -12.57
C LEU A 97 -7.92 -20.12 -12.62
N HIS A 98 -7.34 -19.87 -13.79
CA HIS A 98 -5.90 -19.75 -13.96
C HIS A 98 -5.30 -18.66 -13.07
N LYS A 99 -6.00 -17.53 -12.92
CA LYS A 99 -5.55 -16.43 -12.06
C LYS A 99 -5.67 -16.75 -10.58
N ILE A 100 -6.74 -17.40 -10.13
CA ILE A 100 -6.88 -17.88 -8.75
C ILE A 100 -5.70 -18.78 -8.36
N LYS A 101 -5.31 -19.70 -9.25
CA LYS A 101 -4.16 -20.60 -9.02
C LYS A 101 -2.81 -19.88 -8.95
N SER A 102 -2.61 -18.88 -9.81
CA SER A 102 -1.33 -18.15 -9.89
C SER A 102 -1.16 -17.09 -8.80
N HIS A 103 -2.26 -16.60 -8.21
CA HIS A 103 -2.20 -15.54 -7.19
C HIS A 103 -2.00 -16.12 -5.79
N LYS A 104 -0.85 -15.83 -5.19
CA LYS A 104 -0.55 -16.16 -3.78
C LYS A 104 -1.14 -15.17 -2.77
N SER A 105 -1.86 -14.15 -3.24
CA SER A 105 -2.39 -13.08 -2.38
C SER A 105 -3.82 -13.41 -1.95
N SER A 106 -4.12 -13.23 -0.67
CA SER A 106 -5.46 -13.33 -0.08
C SER A 106 -6.41 -12.17 -0.47
N ASN A 107 -5.98 -11.25 -1.35
CA ASN A 107 -6.79 -10.10 -1.75
C ASN A 107 -7.92 -10.52 -2.72
N SER A 108 -9.14 -10.59 -2.19
CA SER A 108 -10.34 -10.99 -2.92
C SER A 108 -10.78 -10.03 -4.03
N ARG A 109 -10.24 -8.80 -4.09
CA ARG A 109 -10.60 -7.81 -5.12
C ARG A 109 -9.79 -7.90 -6.40
N VAL A 110 -8.58 -8.46 -6.34
CA VAL A 110 -7.63 -8.43 -7.47
C VAL A 110 -8.22 -9.15 -8.68
N ILE A 111 -8.80 -10.33 -8.46
CA ILE A 111 -9.33 -11.19 -9.52
C ILE A 111 -10.61 -10.60 -10.15
N PRO A 112 -11.64 -10.20 -9.39
CA PRO A 112 -12.79 -9.48 -9.96
C PRO A 112 -12.37 -8.20 -10.70
N ALA A 113 -11.44 -7.42 -10.14
CA ALA A 113 -10.96 -6.20 -10.78
C ALA A 113 -10.21 -6.47 -12.08
N LEU A 114 -9.41 -7.54 -12.14
CA LEU A 114 -8.72 -7.93 -13.36
C LEU A 114 -9.71 -8.40 -14.42
N LEU A 115 -10.69 -9.23 -14.05
CA LEU A 115 -11.72 -9.72 -14.97
C LEU A 115 -12.51 -8.56 -15.57
N SER A 116 -12.97 -7.62 -14.74
CA SER A 116 -13.70 -6.43 -15.22
C SER A 116 -12.89 -5.53 -16.19
N ARG A 117 -11.55 -5.59 -16.16
CA ARG A 117 -10.70 -4.85 -17.11
C ARG A 117 -10.60 -5.55 -18.46
N VAL A 118 -10.50 -6.87 -18.47
CA VAL A 118 -10.33 -7.66 -19.70
C VAL A 118 -11.65 -7.94 -20.43
N ILE A 119 -12.79 -7.82 -19.75
CA ILE A 119 -14.14 -7.94 -20.36
C ILE A 119 -14.38 -6.86 -21.41
N TRP A 120 -13.73 -5.70 -21.30
CA TRP A 120 -13.82 -4.63 -22.29
C TRP A 120 -13.42 -5.09 -23.69
N LEU A 121 -12.40 -5.94 -23.80
CA LEU A 121 -12.01 -6.55 -25.06
C LEU A 121 -13.14 -7.41 -25.66
N GLY A 122 -13.73 -8.30 -24.86
CA GLY A 122 -14.82 -9.16 -25.32
C GLY A 122 -16.05 -8.35 -25.72
N SER A 123 -16.35 -7.28 -24.98
CA SER A 123 -17.45 -6.35 -25.29
C SER A 123 -17.23 -5.62 -26.60
N SER A 124 -16.00 -5.16 -26.86
CA SER A 124 -15.60 -4.52 -28.13
C SER A 124 -15.78 -5.46 -29.34
N LEU A 125 -15.50 -6.76 -29.12
CA LEU A 125 -15.70 -7.83 -30.10
C LEU A 125 -17.13 -8.41 -30.09
N LYS A 126 -18.04 -7.80 -29.32
CA LYS A 126 -19.45 -8.24 -29.14
C LYS A 126 -19.61 -9.70 -28.72
N PHE A 127 -18.60 -10.28 -28.08
CA PHE A 127 -18.53 -11.69 -27.73
C PHE A 127 -18.76 -12.63 -28.94
N ASP A 128 -18.37 -12.21 -30.14
CA ASP A 128 -18.49 -13.00 -31.35
C ASP A 128 -17.31 -13.97 -31.51
N GLU A 129 -17.59 -15.24 -31.84
CA GLU A 129 -16.59 -16.29 -32.00
C GLU A 129 -15.74 -16.08 -33.27
N LYS A 130 -16.33 -15.52 -34.34
CA LYS A 130 -15.58 -15.23 -35.58
C LYS A 130 -14.58 -14.09 -35.37
N SER A 131 -14.95 -13.11 -34.57
CA SER A 131 -14.08 -12.00 -34.15
C SER A 131 -12.91 -12.48 -33.26
N LEU A 132 -13.09 -13.56 -32.50
CA LEU A 132 -12.01 -14.21 -31.75
C LEU A 132 -11.00 -14.92 -32.67
N LEU A 133 -11.48 -15.61 -33.71
CA LEU A 133 -10.61 -16.27 -34.69
C LEU A 133 -9.80 -15.28 -35.53
N SER A 134 -10.42 -14.16 -35.92
CA SER A 134 -9.78 -13.10 -36.72
C SER A 134 -9.02 -12.06 -35.88
N LEU A 135 -8.87 -12.32 -34.57
CA LEU A 135 -8.21 -11.42 -33.63
C LEU A 135 -6.76 -11.11 -34.05
N ASN A 136 -6.44 -9.83 -34.13
CA ASN A 136 -5.11 -9.32 -34.47
C ASN A 136 -4.82 -8.02 -33.72
N GLN A 137 -3.65 -7.41 -33.97
CA GLN A 137 -3.25 -6.17 -33.30
C GLN A 137 -4.19 -4.98 -33.58
N ASN A 138 -4.77 -4.88 -34.78
CA ASN A 138 -5.69 -3.78 -35.11
C ASN A 138 -6.99 -3.91 -34.32
N SER A 139 -7.52 -5.13 -34.19
CA SER A 139 -8.69 -5.42 -33.34
C SER A 139 -8.43 -5.08 -31.86
N LEU A 140 -7.19 -5.29 -31.39
CA LEU A 140 -6.77 -4.88 -30.05
C LEU A 140 -6.70 -3.36 -29.90
N ASP A 141 -6.10 -2.66 -30.86
CA ASP A 141 -5.89 -1.21 -30.80
C ASP A 141 -7.20 -0.44 -30.93
N ALA A 142 -8.20 -1.02 -31.59
CA ALA A 142 -9.57 -0.51 -31.65
C ALA A 142 -10.22 -0.35 -30.26
N LEU A 143 -9.72 -1.05 -29.23
CA LEU A 143 -10.18 -0.90 -27.85
C LEU A 143 -9.81 0.47 -27.25
N ILE A 144 -8.71 1.09 -27.69
CA ILE A 144 -8.21 2.36 -27.14
C ILE A 144 -9.24 3.50 -27.28
N PRO A 145 -9.78 3.81 -28.48
CA PRO A 145 -10.78 4.86 -28.63
C PRO A 145 -12.06 4.56 -27.86
N GLU A 146 -12.50 3.30 -27.80
CA GLU A 146 -13.69 2.89 -27.04
C GLU A 146 -13.53 3.19 -25.55
N LEU A 147 -12.40 2.76 -24.96
CA LEU A 147 -12.10 3.04 -23.55
C LEU A 147 -12.00 4.55 -23.24
N LYS A 148 -11.54 5.38 -24.18
CA LYS A 148 -11.46 6.84 -24.00
C LYS A 148 -12.84 7.50 -23.92
N THR A 149 -13.88 6.92 -24.52
CA THR A 149 -15.24 7.45 -24.41
C THR A 149 -15.83 7.26 -23.01
N VAL A 150 -15.39 6.21 -22.31
CA VAL A 150 -15.92 5.82 -21.00
C VAL A 150 -15.07 6.36 -19.85
N TYR A 151 -13.75 6.40 -20.02
CA TYR A 151 -12.81 6.75 -18.96
C TYR A 151 -12.10 8.08 -19.24
N SER A 152 -12.37 9.06 -18.39
CA SER A 152 -11.75 10.39 -18.47
C SER A 152 -10.27 10.43 -18.10
N LYS A 153 -9.80 9.48 -17.27
CA LYS A 153 -8.40 9.44 -16.81
C LYS A 153 -7.54 8.55 -17.74
N PRO A 154 -6.45 9.08 -18.34
CA PRO A 154 -5.59 8.33 -19.25
C PRO A 154 -5.02 7.03 -18.67
N ARG A 155 -4.68 7.04 -17.38
CA ARG A 155 -4.20 5.84 -16.67
C ARG A 155 -5.24 4.73 -16.62
N GLY A 156 -6.51 5.07 -16.46
CA GLY A 156 -7.59 4.08 -16.41
C GLY A 156 -7.74 3.33 -17.74
N VAL A 157 -7.56 4.04 -18.85
CA VAL A 157 -7.53 3.48 -20.21
C VAL A 157 -6.31 2.58 -20.40
N PHE A 158 -5.12 3.09 -20.05
CA PHE A 158 -3.86 2.36 -20.22
C PHE A 158 -3.83 1.01 -19.50
N GLU A 159 -4.24 0.96 -18.22
CA GLU A 159 -4.19 -0.30 -17.45
C GLU A 159 -5.16 -1.36 -18.03
N ARG A 160 -6.34 -0.96 -18.51
CA ARG A 160 -7.30 -1.90 -19.14
C ARG A 160 -6.81 -2.46 -20.45
N TYR A 161 -6.25 -1.60 -21.29
CA TYR A 161 -5.67 -2.01 -22.57
C TYR A 161 -4.43 -2.91 -22.35
N LYS A 162 -3.54 -2.53 -21.43
CA LYS A 162 -2.38 -3.34 -21.04
C LYS A 162 -2.79 -4.71 -20.48
N ASP A 163 -3.79 -4.77 -19.60
CA ASP A 163 -4.29 -6.02 -19.05
C ASP A 163 -4.93 -6.91 -20.15
N SER A 164 -5.61 -6.31 -21.13
CA SER A 164 -6.16 -7.01 -22.29
C SER A 164 -5.07 -7.60 -23.20
N VAL A 165 -4.00 -6.83 -23.46
CA VAL A 165 -2.82 -7.32 -24.19
C VAL A 165 -2.15 -8.47 -23.43
N SER A 166 -2.00 -8.35 -22.11
CA SER A 166 -1.45 -9.40 -21.25
C SER A 166 -2.31 -10.66 -21.24
N PHE A 167 -3.64 -10.51 -21.18
CA PHE A 167 -4.60 -11.62 -21.27
C PHE A 167 -4.45 -12.38 -22.59
N ILE A 168 -4.41 -11.69 -23.73
CA ILE A 168 -4.22 -12.37 -25.01
C ILE A 168 -2.86 -13.07 -25.10
N LYS A 169 -1.79 -12.34 -24.78
CA LYS A 169 -0.42 -12.85 -24.89
C LYS A 169 -0.18 -14.07 -24.00
N ASN A 170 -0.65 -14.01 -22.76
CA ASN A 170 -0.29 -15.00 -21.74
C ASN A 170 -1.32 -16.12 -21.59
N PHE A 171 -2.54 -15.94 -22.10
CA PHE A 171 -3.61 -16.92 -21.92
C PHE A 171 -4.24 -17.34 -23.24
N VAL A 172 -4.83 -16.42 -24.02
CA VAL A 172 -5.59 -16.76 -25.25
C VAL A 172 -4.70 -17.43 -26.30
N ILE A 173 -3.55 -16.82 -26.63
CA ILE A 173 -2.62 -17.36 -27.64
C ILE A 173 -1.97 -18.66 -27.15
N LYS A 174 -1.58 -18.73 -25.86
CA LYS A 174 -0.95 -19.93 -25.30
C LYS A 174 -1.85 -21.16 -25.34
N ASN A 175 -3.15 -20.97 -25.11
CA ASN A 175 -4.15 -22.03 -25.20
C ASN A 175 -4.65 -22.28 -26.64
N LYS A 176 -4.13 -21.52 -27.62
CA LYS A 176 -4.48 -21.60 -29.05
C LYS A 176 -5.96 -21.30 -29.35
N PHE A 177 -6.57 -20.36 -28.62
CA PHE A 177 -7.96 -19.94 -28.85
C PHE A 177 -8.12 -18.92 -29.99
N CYS A 178 -7.02 -18.40 -30.53
CA CYS A 178 -7.01 -17.52 -31.69
C CYS A 178 -5.76 -17.81 -32.55
N ALA A 179 -5.69 -17.19 -33.73
CA ALA A 179 -4.49 -17.21 -34.54
C ALA A 179 -3.28 -16.64 -33.77
N VAL A 180 -2.08 -17.16 -34.04
CA VAL A 180 -0.86 -16.70 -33.38
C VAL A 180 -0.41 -15.37 -33.99
N PHE A 181 -0.29 -14.34 -33.15
CA PHE A 181 0.33 -13.06 -33.49
C PHE A 181 1.14 -12.54 -32.29
N VAL A 182 1.77 -11.36 -32.41
CA VAL A 182 2.59 -10.76 -31.33
C VAL A 182 1.88 -9.53 -30.76
N PRO A 183 1.10 -9.66 -29.66
CA PRO A 183 0.43 -8.54 -29.02
C PRO A 183 1.44 -7.54 -28.44
N LYS A 184 1.25 -6.25 -28.77
CA LYS A 184 2.04 -5.14 -28.24
C LYS A 184 1.13 -4.10 -27.60
N VAL A 185 1.66 -3.36 -26.65
CA VAL A 185 0.97 -2.22 -26.02
C VAL A 185 1.26 -0.97 -26.85
N ASN A 186 0.33 -0.61 -27.74
CA ASN A 186 0.42 0.57 -28.62
C ASN A 186 -0.22 1.82 -27.98
N MET A 187 0.01 2.04 -26.69
CA MET A 187 -0.40 3.24 -25.98
C MET A 187 0.76 3.75 -25.12
N PRO A 188 1.11 5.05 -25.18
CA PRO A 188 2.16 5.60 -24.33
C PRO A 188 1.73 5.47 -22.86
N ASN A 189 2.66 5.04 -22.00
CA ASN A 189 2.40 4.88 -20.58
C ASN A 189 2.26 6.27 -19.92
N PRO A 190 1.07 6.67 -19.45
CA PRO A 190 0.85 7.99 -18.84
C PRO A 190 1.66 8.20 -17.55
N SER A 191 2.21 7.13 -16.98
CA SER A 191 3.06 7.21 -15.78
C SER A 191 4.44 7.78 -16.08
N LEU A 192 4.93 7.69 -17.33
CA LEU A 192 6.25 8.21 -17.71
C LEU A 192 6.31 9.73 -17.61
N GLU A 193 5.25 10.44 -18.02
CA GLU A 193 5.16 11.90 -17.88
C GLU A 193 5.27 12.33 -16.41
N ARG A 194 4.67 11.59 -15.48
CA ARG A 194 4.76 11.89 -14.04
C ARG A 194 6.15 11.61 -13.46
N ILE A 195 6.90 10.69 -14.05
CA ILE A 195 8.26 10.33 -13.62
C ILE A 195 9.25 11.39 -14.10
N ASP A 196 9.04 11.94 -15.29
CA ASP A 196 9.88 13.01 -15.82
C ASP A 196 9.72 14.29 -14.98
N PRO A 197 10.77 14.73 -14.25
CA PRO A 197 10.71 15.84 -13.31
C PRO A 197 10.49 17.21 -13.99
N THR A 198 10.60 17.28 -15.31
CA THR A 198 10.46 18.51 -16.11
C THR A 198 9.03 18.77 -16.58
N THR A 199 8.12 17.81 -16.43
CA THR A 199 6.73 17.96 -16.88
C THR A 199 5.87 18.69 -15.85
N LYS A 200 4.84 19.41 -16.34
CA LYS A 200 3.80 20.01 -15.49
C LYS A 200 3.08 18.96 -14.64
N ALA A 201 2.83 17.78 -15.20
CA ALA A 201 2.19 16.67 -14.49
C ALA A 201 3.03 16.14 -13.32
N SER A 202 4.36 16.17 -13.42
CA SER A 202 5.27 15.85 -12.32
C SER A 202 5.29 16.95 -11.26
N GLU A 203 5.27 18.22 -11.67
CA GLU A 203 5.20 19.36 -10.75
C GLU A 203 3.90 19.37 -9.93
N GLU A 204 2.75 19.18 -10.58
CA GLU A 204 1.44 19.07 -9.92
C GLU A 204 1.40 17.87 -8.98
N ALA A 205 1.87 16.69 -9.42
CA ALA A 205 1.93 15.50 -8.58
C ALA A 205 2.87 15.67 -7.38
N ARG A 206 3.91 16.51 -7.49
CA ARG A 206 4.82 16.86 -6.40
C ARG A 206 4.12 17.75 -5.37
N LYS A 207 3.41 18.79 -5.83
CA LYS A 207 2.61 19.69 -4.99
C LYS A 207 1.51 18.94 -4.24
N GLU A 208 0.84 17.97 -4.88
CA GLU A 208 -0.17 17.14 -4.21
C GLU A 208 0.41 16.22 -3.13
N LYS A 209 1.61 15.67 -3.34
CA LYS A 209 2.19 14.64 -2.46
C LYS A 209 3.07 15.19 -1.34
N TYR A 210 3.54 16.42 -1.47
CA TYR A 210 4.52 16.98 -0.57
C TYR A 210 4.00 18.24 0.11
N VAL A 211 4.02 18.21 1.44
CA VAL A 211 3.64 19.33 2.30
C VAL A 211 4.83 19.57 3.23
N ASP A 212 5.48 20.73 3.13
CA ASP A 212 6.70 21.05 3.89
C ASP A 212 6.45 21.11 5.41
N ASN A 213 5.29 21.64 5.81
CA ASN A 213 5.01 22.05 7.19
C ASN A 213 4.24 21.01 8.03
N ILE A 214 4.25 19.72 7.66
CA ILE A 214 3.51 18.67 8.39
C ILE A 214 3.87 18.65 9.88
N GLY A 215 5.17 18.74 10.21
CA GLY A 215 5.64 18.80 11.60
C GLY A 215 5.05 19.97 12.38
N LYS A 216 5.00 21.16 11.77
CA LYS A 216 4.45 22.38 12.36
C LYS A 216 2.95 22.23 12.63
N TYR A 217 2.18 21.68 11.69
CA TYR A 217 0.74 21.53 11.85
C TYR A 217 0.39 20.61 13.03
N PHE A 218 1.05 19.45 13.14
CA PHE A 218 0.82 18.56 14.30
C PHE A 218 1.34 19.15 15.61
N GLY A 219 2.43 19.94 15.58
CA GLY A 219 2.90 20.69 16.75
C GLY A 219 1.86 21.70 17.25
N LEU A 220 1.21 22.44 16.34
CA LEU A 220 0.13 23.37 16.68
C LEU A 220 -1.11 22.64 17.24
N VAL A 221 -1.48 21.48 16.66
CA VAL A 221 -2.54 20.64 17.21
C VAL A 221 -2.20 20.23 18.64
N LYS A 222 -0.98 19.73 18.88
CA LYS A 222 -0.55 19.28 20.21
C LYS A 222 -0.56 20.42 21.24
N GLN A 223 -0.07 21.60 20.86
CA GLN A 223 -0.09 22.78 21.72
C GLN A 223 -1.53 23.16 22.11
N LYS A 224 -2.44 23.23 21.15
CA LYS A 224 -3.85 23.56 21.41
C LYS A 224 -4.56 22.47 22.21
N PHE A 225 -4.21 21.20 22.00
CA PHE A 225 -4.70 20.07 22.78
C PHE A 225 -4.28 20.17 24.26
N ASP A 226 -3.00 20.44 24.52
CA ASP A 226 -2.49 20.55 25.89
C ASP A 226 -3.10 21.74 26.63
N LEU A 227 -3.26 22.89 25.94
CA LEU A 227 -3.95 24.06 26.50
C LEU A 227 -5.42 23.76 26.82
N ALA A 228 -6.13 23.07 25.93
CA ALA A 228 -7.52 22.68 26.16
C ALA A 228 -7.67 21.74 27.36
N LYS A 229 -6.74 20.80 27.53
CA LYS A 229 -6.72 19.85 28.65
C LYS A 229 -6.42 20.56 29.98
N ALA A 230 -5.41 21.43 30.02
CA ALA A 230 -5.09 22.21 31.21
C ALA A 230 -6.26 23.11 31.65
N LEU A 231 -6.92 23.79 30.70
CA LEU A 231 -8.10 24.61 31.01
C LEU A 231 -9.26 23.78 31.57
N LYS A 232 -9.49 22.57 31.04
CA LYS A 232 -10.52 21.67 31.54
C LYS A 232 -10.22 21.22 32.97
N ASP A 233 -8.96 20.89 33.26
CA ASP A 233 -8.50 20.50 34.61
C ASP A 233 -8.65 21.67 35.61
N GLU A 234 -8.54 22.91 35.14
CA GLU A 234 -8.79 24.15 35.90
C GLU A 234 -10.29 24.54 35.98
N GLY A 235 -11.19 23.77 35.35
CA GLY A 235 -12.64 24.03 35.34
C GLY A 235 -13.11 25.06 34.30
N GLY A 236 -12.25 25.47 33.38
CA GLY A 236 -12.55 26.37 32.26
C GLY A 236 -13.11 25.66 31.02
N ALA A 237 -13.61 26.43 30.06
CA ALA A 237 -14.07 25.94 28.76
C ALA A 237 -13.03 26.22 27.66
N PRO A 238 -12.67 25.23 26.82
CA PRO A 238 -11.68 25.43 25.76
C PRO A 238 -12.21 26.38 24.66
N GLU A 239 -11.32 27.23 24.13
CA GLU A 239 -11.63 28.28 23.15
C GLU A 239 -12.21 27.75 21.83
N TYR A 240 -11.72 26.60 21.35
CA TYR A 240 -12.08 26.07 20.03
C TYR A 240 -12.97 24.82 20.12
N PHE A 241 -12.39 23.74 20.64
CA PHE A 241 -13.00 22.42 20.67
C PHE A 241 -12.53 21.68 21.91
N GLU A 242 -13.46 21.09 22.65
CA GLU A 242 -13.15 20.18 23.74
C GLU A 242 -12.84 18.81 23.15
N CYS A 243 -11.57 18.41 23.21
CA CYS A 243 -11.16 17.09 22.77
C CYS A 243 -11.75 16.02 23.67
N LYS A 244 -12.25 14.95 23.05
CA LYS A 244 -12.70 13.78 23.78
C LYS A 244 -11.47 13.01 24.26
N ASP A 245 -11.44 12.74 25.57
CA ASP A 245 -10.37 11.97 26.19
C ASP A 245 -10.20 10.62 25.48
N GLY A 246 -8.95 10.28 25.15
CA GLY A 246 -8.58 9.12 24.35
C GLY A 246 -8.77 9.25 22.83
N TYR A 247 -9.82 9.90 22.30
CA TYR A 247 -10.05 9.97 20.83
C TYR A 247 -8.98 10.74 20.08
N ASP A 248 -8.78 12.00 20.44
CA ASP A 248 -7.76 12.83 19.80
C ASP A 248 -6.38 12.49 20.37
N GLU A 249 -6.30 12.19 21.67
CA GLU A 249 -5.07 11.86 22.38
C GLU A 249 -4.36 10.66 21.76
N MET A 250 -5.07 9.53 21.53
CA MET A 250 -4.46 8.32 20.96
C MET A 250 -3.91 8.53 19.55
N ARG A 251 -4.60 9.32 18.72
CA ARG A 251 -4.15 9.62 17.35
C ARG A 251 -2.98 10.61 17.34
N LEU A 252 -2.97 11.57 18.27
CA LEU A 252 -1.81 12.43 18.49
C LEU A 252 -0.59 11.62 18.92
N LEU A 253 -0.74 10.71 19.89
CA LEU A 253 0.34 9.85 20.39
C LEU A 253 0.84 8.85 19.33
N ALA A 254 -0.02 8.44 18.38
CA ALA A 254 0.38 7.59 17.25
C ALA A 254 1.24 8.34 16.20
N THR A 255 1.06 9.67 16.08
CA THR A 255 1.67 10.47 15.01
C THR A 255 3.22 10.53 15.08
N PRO A 256 3.87 10.63 16.25
CA PRO A 256 5.32 10.55 16.39
C PRO A 256 5.94 9.28 15.80
N PHE A 257 5.28 8.12 15.86
CA PHE A 257 5.77 6.89 15.25
C PHE A 257 5.84 7.00 13.72
N MET A 258 4.94 7.78 13.10
CA MET A 258 4.98 8.04 11.66
C MET A 258 6.00 9.11 11.30
N GLN A 259 6.07 10.21 12.05
CA GLN A 259 6.98 11.33 11.77
C GLN A 259 8.44 11.03 12.12
N GLY A 260 8.68 10.32 13.22
CA GLY A 260 10.02 10.01 13.70
C GLY A 260 10.64 8.74 13.09
N LEU A 261 9.82 7.76 12.69
CA LEU A 261 10.29 6.46 12.19
C LEU A 261 9.81 6.13 10.77
N GLY A 262 9.03 7.03 10.16
CA GLY A 262 8.51 6.88 8.81
C GLY A 262 7.59 5.68 8.62
N LEU A 263 6.93 5.19 9.69
CA LEU A 263 6.04 4.03 9.62
C LEU A 263 4.77 4.33 8.80
N ARG A 264 4.20 3.30 8.16
CA ARG A 264 2.84 3.36 7.61
C ARG A 264 1.87 3.35 8.79
N ILE A 265 0.74 4.02 8.66
CA ILE A 265 -0.32 3.94 9.68
C ILE A 265 -0.76 2.49 9.94
N GLY A 266 -0.82 1.62 8.91
CA GLY A 266 -1.08 0.18 9.12
C GLY A 266 0.00 -0.54 9.93
N GLU A 267 1.27 -0.15 9.80
CA GLU A 267 2.38 -0.65 10.63
C GLU A 267 2.24 -0.15 12.08
N VAL A 268 1.84 1.11 12.28
CA VAL A 268 1.58 1.70 13.61
C VAL A 268 0.42 1.00 14.32
N CYS A 269 -0.69 0.77 13.62
CA CYS A 269 -1.85 0.05 14.15
C CYS A 269 -1.53 -1.39 14.61
N ARG A 270 -0.43 -1.97 14.10
CA ARG A 270 -0.01 -3.35 14.37
C ARG A 270 1.19 -3.46 15.31
N LEU A 271 1.59 -2.35 15.94
CA LEU A 271 2.64 -2.40 16.96
C LEU A 271 2.22 -3.27 18.13
N HIS A 272 3.14 -4.11 18.59
CA HIS A 272 2.99 -4.93 19.80
C HIS A 272 3.16 -4.07 21.05
N GLU A 273 2.52 -4.42 22.17
CA GLU A 273 2.66 -3.70 23.45
C GLU A 273 4.13 -3.50 23.85
N ASN A 274 4.97 -4.52 23.70
CA ASN A 274 6.43 -4.46 23.95
C ASN A 274 7.27 -4.04 22.74
N CYS A 275 6.78 -3.14 21.89
CA CYS A 275 7.51 -2.73 20.68
C CYS A 275 8.75 -1.87 20.99
N LEU A 276 8.76 -1.13 22.10
CA LEU A 276 9.87 -0.26 22.48
C LEU A 276 10.95 -1.04 23.25
N GLY A 277 12.20 -0.89 22.84
CA GLY A 277 13.36 -1.45 23.55
C GLY A 277 14.49 -0.43 23.68
N TYR A 278 15.43 -0.72 24.58
CA TYR A 278 16.63 0.07 24.79
C TYR A 278 17.86 -0.82 24.63
N ASP A 279 18.79 -0.38 23.80
CA ASP A 279 20.10 -1.00 23.60
C ASP A 279 21.09 -0.28 24.52
N ALA A 280 21.49 -0.96 25.60
CA ALA A 280 22.39 -0.40 26.61
C ALA A 280 23.82 -0.21 26.08
N ASP A 281 24.29 -1.06 25.17
CA ASP A 281 25.64 -0.99 24.61
C ASP A 281 25.79 0.23 23.69
N ARG A 282 24.72 0.57 22.97
CA ARG A 282 24.70 1.71 22.05
C ARG A 282 24.09 2.97 22.64
N GLU A 283 23.53 2.88 23.84
CA GLU A 283 22.73 3.91 24.51
C GLU A 283 21.61 4.47 23.62
N ARG A 284 20.87 3.58 22.92
CA ARG A 284 19.82 3.98 21.97
C ARG A 284 18.52 3.24 22.18
N TYR A 285 17.43 3.97 22.05
CA TYR A 285 16.12 3.35 21.90
C TYR A 285 15.94 2.77 20.50
N PHE A 286 15.21 1.66 20.42
CA PHE A 286 14.80 1.04 19.18
C PHE A 286 13.34 0.58 19.23
N LEU A 287 12.72 0.44 18.07
CA LEU A 287 11.35 0.00 17.89
C LEU A 287 11.29 -1.30 17.08
N ARG A 288 10.73 -2.36 17.66
CA ARG A 288 10.41 -3.62 16.98
C ARG A 288 9.16 -3.40 16.13
N THR A 289 9.28 -3.56 14.81
CA THR A 289 8.16 -3.29 13.88
C THR A 289 7.98 -4.43 12.89
N PHE A 290 6.72 -4.74 12.60
CA PHE A 290 6.32 -5.61 11.50
C PHE A 290 6.13 -4.79 10.23
N PHE A 291 6.83 -5.15 9.14
CA PHE A 291 6.78 -4.43 7.86
C PHE A 291 5.80 -5.06 6.88
N GLU A 292 4.96 -4.22 6.27
CA GLU A 292 3.93 -4.66 5.32
C GLU A 292 4.51 -5.16 3.97
N LYS A 293 5.74 -4.75 3.59
CA LYS A 293 6.30 -5.04 2.27
C LYS A 293 7.72 -5.59 2.33
N GLY A 294 7.93 -6.80 1.79
CA GLY A 294 9.17 -7.23 1.15
C GLY A 294 10.40 -7.49 2.02
N GLN A 295 10.39 -7.12 3.31
CA GLN A 295 11.54 -7.27 4.21
C GLN A 295 11.19 -8.08 5.46
N LEU A 296 12.20 -8.79 5.97
CA LEU A 296 12.16 -9.41 7.29
C LEU A 296 11.94 -8.34 8.37
N ALA A 297 11.20 -8.68 9.42
CA ALA A 297 11.05 -7.79 10.57
C ALA A 297 12.42 -7.48 11.18
N PHE A 298 12.69 -6.20 11.46
CA PHE A 298 13.92 -5.76 12.12
C PHE A 298 13.63 -4.59 13.07
N ALA A 299 14.48 -4.42 14.08
CA ALA A 299 14.37 -3.32 15.03
C ALA A 299 14.90 -2.02 14.43
N LYS A 300 14.08 -0.96 14.42
CA LYS A 300 14.49 0.37 13.98
C LYS A 300 15.08 1.18 15.10
N THR A 301 16.28 1.71 14.93
CA THR A 301 16.83 2.71 15.85
C THR A 301 16.03 4.01 15.80
N ILE A 302 15.70 4.56 16.97
CA ILE A 302 14.98 5.82 17.09
C ILE A 302 15.95 7.01 16.94
N PRO A 303 15.67 8.00 16.08
CA PRO A 303 16.51 9.19 15.99
C PRO A 303 16.51 10.00 17.29
N LYS A 304 17.68 10.51 17.72
CA LYS A 304 17.85 11.19 19.02
C LYS A 304 16.83 12.30 19.29
N ILE A 305 16.52 13.10 18.26
CA ILE A 305 15.55 14.21 18.36
C ILE A 305 14.12 13.75 18.64
N TRP A 306 13.79 12.50 18.29
CA TRP A 306 12.47 11.89 18.47
C TRP A 306 12.41 10.93 19.66
N GLU A 307 13.54 10.56 20.28
CA GLU A 307 13.60 9.59 21.38
C GLU A 307 12.65 9.95 22.51
N ARG A 308 12.79 11.15 23.09
CA ARG A 308 11.91 11.60 24.19
C ARG A 308 10.44 11.57 23.80
N VAL A 309 10.08 12.16 22.65
CA VAL A 309 8.67 12.26 22.22
C VAL A 309 8.06 10.88 22.00
N ILE A 310 8.79 9.93 21.41
CA ILE A 310 8.29 8.57 21.18
C ILE A 310 8.20 7.78 22.49
N VAL A 311 9.18 7.91 23.38
CA VAL A 311 9.17 7.23 24.69
C VAL A 311 8.00 7.75 25.54
N ASP A 312 7.85 9.06 25.66
CA ASP A 312 6.74 9.70 26.40
C ASP A 312 5.39 9.29 25.79
N SER A 313 5.30 9.26 24.45
CA SER A 313 4.08 8.83 23.76
C SER A 313 3.76 7.36 24.02
N TYR A 314 4.76 6.48 23.96
CA TYR A 314 4.61 5.06 24.22
C TYR A 314 4.14 4.79 25.65
N GLN A 315 4.75 5.43 26.65
CA GLN A 315 4.35 5.29 28.06
C GLN A 315 2.90 5.72 28.26
N ARG A 316 2.52 6.88 27.71
CA ARG A 316 1.14 7.37 27.79
C ARG A 316 0.14 6.46 27.07
N ILE A 317 0.52 5.91 25.91
CA ILE A 317 -0.32 4.93 25.22
C ILE A 317 -0.52 3.71 26.11
N ILE A 318 0.55 3.14 26.68
CA ILE A 318 0.47 1.97 27.56
C ILE A 318 -0.51 2.22 28.70
N GLU A 319 -0.40 3.35 29.39
CA GLU A 319 -1.33 3.75 30.47
C GLU A 319 -2.79 3.77 30.00
N LEU A 320 -3.07 4.45 28.89
CA LEU A 320 -4.43 4.61 28.35
C LEU A 320 -5.06 3.28 27.91
N THR A 321 -4.23 2.36 27.44
CA THR A 321 -4.68 1.13 26.76
C THR A 321 -4.62 -0.11 27.64
N GLN A 322 -3.93 -0.06 28.80
CA GLN A 322 -3.78 -1.20 29.71
C GLN A 322 -5.12 -1.80 30.15
N PRO A 323 -6.11 -1.02 30.65
CA PRO A 323 -7.39 -1.59 31.10
C PRO A 323 -8.14 -2.29 29.96
N HIS A 324 -7.97 -1.79 28.74
CA HIS A 324 -8.61 -2.32 27.54
C HIS A 324 -7.93 -3.59 27.03
N ARG A 325 -6.60 -3.67 27.12
CA ARG A 325 -5.82 -4.89 26.85
C ARG A 325 -6.14 -5.98 27.87
N ASP A 326 -6.24 -5.62 29.15
CA ASP A 326 -6.59 -6.57 30.21
C ASP A 326 -7.99 -7.16 29.97
N PHE A 327 -8.95 -6.31 29.59
CA PHE A 327 -10.28 -6.79 29.23
C PHE A 327 -10.28 -7.63 27.95
N ALA A 328 -9.55 -7.23 26.91
CA ALA A 328 -9.36 -8.05 25.71
C ALA A 328 -8.79 -9.44 26.05
N LEU A 329 -7.80 -9.52 26.94
CA LEU A 329 -7.24 -10.78 27.41
C LEU A 329 -8.28 -11.64 28.18
N LYS A 330 -9.15 -11.01 28.98
CA LYS A 330 -10.27 -11.72 29.62
C LYS A 330 -11.24 -12.29 28.57
N VAL A 331 -11.58 -11.51 27.54
CA VAL A 331 -12.47 -11.93 26.46
C VAL A 331 -11.86 -13.10 25.67
N GLU A 332 -10.57 -13.05 25.36
CA GLU A 332 -9.85 -14.16 24.69
C GLU A 332 -9.90 -15.45 25.51
N LYS A 333 -9.80 -15.36 26.85
CA LYS A 333 -9.80 -16.53 27.75
C LYS A 333 -11.19 -17.06 28.09
N LEU A 334 -12.17 -16.18 28.29
CA LEU A 334 -13.48 -16.51 28.88
C LEU A 334 -14.65 -16.33 27.90
N GLY A 335 -14.43 -15.72 26.74
CA GLY A 335 -15.47 -15.45 25.74
C GLY A 335 -16.63 -14.62 26.29
N SER A 336 -17.86 -15.05 26.01
CA SER A 336 -19.10 -14.41 26.47
C SER A 336 -19.16 -14.17 27.98
N LYS A 337 -18.50 -15.03 28.77
CA LYS A 337 -18.48 -14.89 30.23
C LYS A 337 -17.79 -13.60 30.69
N ALA A 338 -16.73 -13.15 30.01
CA ALA A 338 -16.06 -11.89 30.33
C ALA A 338 -17.02 -10.69 30.24
N PHE A 339 -17.87 -10.65 29.21
CA PHE A 339 -18.86 -9.60 29.04
C PHE A 339 -20.01 -9.70 30.06
N LEU A 340 -20.42 -10.92 30.42
CA LEU A 340 -21.44 -11.13 31.46
C LEU A 340 -20.96 -10.66 32.83
N ASP A 341 -19.71 -10.95 33.18
CA ASP A 341 -19.10 -10.59 34.46
C ASP A 341 -19.01 -9.06 34.62
N GLU A 342 -18.68 -8.33 33.55
CA GLU A 342 -18.68 -6.84 33.55
C GLU A 342 -20.11 -6.24 33.53
N LEU A 343 -21.13 -7.03 33.19
CA LEU A 343 -22.57 -6.69 33.23
C LEU A 343 -23.24 -7.10 34.56
N ALA A 344 -22.48 -7.13 35.65
CA ALA A 344 -22.98 -7.44 36.98
C ALA A 344 -23.56 -6.20 37.69
N PHE A 345 -24.72 -6.36 38.33
CA PHE A 345 -25.40 -5.32 39.10
C PHE A 345 -25.29 -5.62 40.60
N SER A 346 -24.09 -5.46 41.17
CA SER A 346 -23.80 -5.85 42.56
C SER A 346 -24.59 -5.07 43.61
N ASN A 347 -25.01 -3.85 43.29
CA ASN A 347 -25.73 -2.94 44.21
C ASN A 347 -27.21 -2.78 43.81
N ARG A 348 -27.82 -3.81 43.22
CA ARG A 348 -29.23 -3.78 42.80
C ARG A 348 -30.16 -3.71 44.02
N SER A 349 -31.20 -2.88 43.94
CA SER A 349 -32.23 -2.78 44.98
C SER A 349 -33.20 -3.98 44.94
N ASP A 350 -33.71 -4.36 46.12
CA ASP A 350 -34.70 -5.44 46.26
C ASP A 350 -35.96 -5.17 45.43
N SER A 351 -36.38 -3.91 45.33
CA SER A 351 -37.53 -3.48 44.51
C SER A 351 -37.39 -3.83 43.03
N ILE A 352 -36.17 -3.78 42.48
CA ILE A 352 -35.90 -4.16 41.09
C ILE A 352 -35.88 -5.67 40.96
N TYR A 353 -35.26 -6.33 41.92
CA TYR A 353 -35.14 -7.78 41.96
C TYR A 353 -36.53 -8.44 41.96
N GLU A 354 -37.42 -8.01 42.86
CA GLU A 354 -38.79 -8.50 42.95
C GLU A 354 -39.60 -8.16 41.70
N ALA A 355 -39.52 -6.93 41.19
CA ALA A 355 -40.26 -6.52 40.00
C ALA A 355 -39.90 -7.33 38.74
N LEU A 356 -38.63 -7.75 38.59
CA LEU A 356 -38.22 -8.65 37.50
C LEU A 356 -38.75 -10.06 37.72
N LYS A 357 -38.63 -10.58 38.95
CA LYS A 357 -39.06 -11.93 39.32
C LYS A 357 -40.58 -12.10 39.17
N ASP A 358 -41.37 -11.15 39.65
CA ASP A 358 -42.83 -11.14 39.57
C ASP A 358 -43.33 -11.08 38.13
N ALA A 359 -42.56 -10.43 37.25
CA ALA A 359 -42.83 -10.37 35.82
C ALA A 359 -42.34 -11.59 35.03
N GLY A 360 -41.77 -12.61 35.71
CA GLY A 360 -41.29 -13.84 35.10
C GLY A 360 -39.90 -13.77 34.47
N TYR A 361 -39.12 -12.71 34.75
CA TYR A 361 -37.74 -12.57 34.27
C TYR A 361 -36.73 -12.99 35.33
N SER A 362 -35.65 -13.66 34.91
CA SER A 362 -34.51 -13.95 35.80
C SER A 362 -33.77 -12.65 36.14
N PRO A 363 -33.66 -12.24 37.41
CA PRO A 363 -32.92 -11.04 37.79
C PRO A 363 -31.43 -11.13 37.39
N ASP A 364 -30.79 -12.29 37.50
CA ASP A 364 -29.36 -12.38 37.16
C ASP A 364 -29.08 -12.14 35.67
N MET A 365 -30.03 -12.50 34.80
CA MET A 365 -29.91 -12.40 33.34
C MET A 365 -30.67 -11.23 32.72
N HIS A 366 -31.46 -10.49 33.48
CA HIS A 366 -32.27 -9.37 33.00
C HIS A 366 -32.08 -8.11 33.84
N PHE A 367 -32.25 -6.97 33.20
CA PHE A 367 -32.14 -5.67 33.86
C PHE A 367 -32.99 -4.61 33.17
N PHE A 368 -33.30 -3.54 33.90
CA PHE A 368 -33.85 -2.31 33.36
C PHE A 368 -32.71 -1.34 33.02
N VAL A 369 -32.79 -0.65 31.89
CA VAL A 369 -31.75 0.34 31.49
C VAL A 369 -31.57 1.46 32.52
N SER A 370 -32.60 1.75 33.32
CA SER A 370 -32.52 2.70 34.42
C SER A 370 -31.62 2.25 35.58
N GLU A 371 -31.19 0.99 35.61
CA GLU A 371 -30.13 0.52 36.52
C GLU A 371 -28.75 1.00 36.08
N LEU A 372 -28.60 1.40 34.81
CA LEU A 372 -27.41 2.07 34.33
C LEU A 372 -27.50 3.55 34.69
N ASN A 373 -26.38 4.13 35.10
CA ASN A 373 -26.34 5.51 35.54
C ASN A 373 -26.74 6.49 34.42
N ASP A 374 -27.39 7.60 34.81
CA ASP A 374 -27.63 8.74 33.93
C ASP A 374 -26.30 9.49 33.69
N TYR A 375 -25.90 9.57 32.42
CA TYR A 375 -24.77 10.34 31.86
C TYR A 375 -23.67 10.74 32.87
N GLY A 376 -22.83 9.78 33.29
CA GLY A 376 -21.53 10.12 33.91
C GLY A 376 -21.10 9.37 35.17
N LYS A 377 -21.82 8.34 35.62
CA LYS A 377 -21.21 7.30 36.49
C LYS A 377 -21.01 6.04 35.65
N ASP A 378 -19.78 5.57 35.51
CA ASP A 378 -19.51 4.45 34.61
C ASP A 378 -19.95 3.14 35.28
N HIS A 379 -21.01 2.52 34.75
CA HIS A 379 -21.18 1.08 34.96
C HIS A 379 -19.93 0.38 34.40
N PRO A 380 -19.35 -0.65 35.05
CA PRO A 380 -18.10 -1.29 34.58
C PRO A 380 -18.14 -1.70 33.11
N SER A 381 -19.32 -2.13 32.65
CA SER A 381 -19.60 -2.47 31.25
C SER A 381 -19.55 -1.31 30.23
N GLY A 382 -19.34 -0.05 30.64
CA GLY A 382 -19.32 1.13 29.75
C GLY A 382 -20.67 1.48 29.09
N PHE A 383 -21.72 0.68 29.34
CA PHE A 383 -23.06 0.95 28.82
C PHE A 383 -23.72 2.08 29.62
N THR A 384 -24.33 3.02 28.90
CA THR A 384 -25.09 4.13 29.48
C THR A 384 -26.57 4.00 29.21
N TYR A 385 -27.38 4.68 30.02
CA TYR A 385 -28.82 4.77 29.82
C TYR A 385 -29.17 5.26 28.39
N GLY A 386 -28.45 6.28 27.90
CA GLY A 386 -28.61 6.79 26.54
C GLY A 386 -28.16 5.82 25.45
N GLY A 387 -27.02 5.14 25.64
CA GLY A 387 -26.43 4.23 24.63
C GLY A 387 -27.33 3.04 24.29
N LEU A 388 -27.94 2.40 25.29
CA LEU A 388 -28.81 1.23 25.07
C LEU A 388 -30.20 1.57 24.53
N ARG A 389 -30.60 2.85 24.55
CA ARG A 389 -31.89 3.29 23.98
C ARG A 389 -31.83 3.48 22.45
N GLY A 390 -30.65 3.45 21.85
CA GLY A 390 -30.47 3.51 20.40
C GLY A 390 -31.03 2.29 19.68
N LYS A 391 -31.33 2.45 18.38
CA LYS A 391 -31.85 1.36 17.52
C LYS A 391 -30.94 0.12 17.48
N ALA A 392 -29.63 0.31 17.69
CA ALA A 392 -28.64 -0.77 17.64
C ALA A 392 -28.93 -1.90 18.64
N TYR A 393 -29.50 -1.60 19.82
CA TYR A 393 -29.74 -2.57 20.90
C TYR A 393 -31.22 -2.91 21.09
N GLU A 394 -32.08 -2.56 20.13
CA GLU A 394 -33.53 -2.81 20.24
C GLU A 394 -33.85 -4.31 20.33
N TYR A 395 -33.07 -5.16 19.67
CA TYR A 395 -33.21 -6.62 19.72
C TYR A 395 -32.92 -7.21 21.11
N ALA A 396 -32.18 -6.51 21.98
CA ALA A 396 -31.94 -6.96 23.34
C ALA A 396 -33.16 -6.74 24.27
N VAL A 397 -34.18 -6.01 23.81
CA VAL A 397 -35.40 -5.74 24.58
C VAL A 397 -36.36 -6.92 24.48
N VAL A 398 -36.51 -7.66 25.58
CA VAL A 398 -37.38 -8.85 25.63
C VAL A 398 -38.81 -8.55 26.09
N GLY A 399 -39.04 -7.38 26.68
CA GLY A 399 -40.37 -7.01 27.15
C GLY A 399 -40.44 -5.65 27.82
N LYS A 400 -41.60 -5.37 28.43
CA LYS A 400 -41.84 -4.16 29.23
C LYS A 400 -42.56 -4.51 30.53
N VAL A 401 -42.07 -3.99 31.64
CA VAL A 401 -42.63 -4.20 32.99
C VAL A 401 -43.03 -2.85 33.57
N LYS A 402 -44.14 -2.81 34.31
CA LYS A 402 -44.56 -1.62 35.05
C LYS A 402 -44.02 -1.75 36.48
N ALA A 403 -42.93 -1.04 36.78
CA ALA A 403 -42.23 -1.13 38.06
C ALA A 403 -42.01 0.25 38.66
N LYS A 404 -42.02 0.34 39.99
CA LYS A 404 -41.72 1.56 40.76
C LYS A 404 -40.33 1.39 41.38
N LEU A 405 -39.39 2.26 41.01
CA LEU A 405 -38.04 2.26 41.60
C LEU A 405 -38.00 3.11 42.87
N GLU A 406 -36.94 2.94 43.66
CA GLU A 406 -36.67 3.80 44.81
C GLU A 406 -36.57 5.28 44.38
N GLY A 407 -37.21 6.16 45.14
CA GLY A 407 -37.27 7.60 44.84
C GLY A 407 -38.37 8.03 43.86
N GLU A 408 -39.09 7.09 43.22
CA GLU A 408 -40.16 7.45 42.28
C GLU A 408 -41.53 7.59 42.96
N GLN A 409 -42.32 8.58 42.54
CA GLN A 409 -43.68 8.76 43.07
C GLN A 409 -44.68 7.75 42.49
N ARG A 410 -44.52 7.30 41.24
CA ARG A 410 -45.47 6.43 40.54
C ARG A 410 -44.75 5.34 39.72
N PRO A 411 -45.36 4.15 39.54
CA PRO A 411 -44.78 3.10 38.71
C PRO A 411 -44.68 3.52 37.24
N GLN A 412 -43.53 3.27 36.61
CA GLN A 412 -43.28 3.58 35.20
C GLN A 412 -43.18 2.32 34.35
N ARG A 413 -43.48 2.43 33.05
CA ARG A 413 -43.25 1.36 32.06
C ARG A 413 -41.78 1.34 31.65
N ARG A 414 -41.07 0.29 32.04
CA ARG A 414 -39.64 0.09 31.78
C ARG A 414 -39.43 -1.03 30.77
N LYS A 415 -38.46 -0.86 29.87
CA LYS A 415 -38.00 -1.91 28.96
C LYS A 415 -37.09 -2.88 29.73
N VAL A 416 -37.29 -4.17 29.52
CA VAL A 416 -36.46 -5.24 30.08
C VAL A 416 -35.45 -5.67 29.02
N TYR A 417 -34.17 -5.66 29.39
CA TYR A 417 -33.07 -6.07 28.52
C TYR A 417 -32.52 -7.42 28.97
N SER A 418 -32.23 -8.28 28.00
CA SER A 418 -31.58 -9.58 28.23
C SER A 418 -30.05 -9.44 28.14
N LYS A 419 -29.34 -9.85 29.19
CA LYS A 419 -27.87 -9.87 29.18
C LYS A 419 -27.31 -10.85 28.14
N SER A 420 -27.95 -12.01 27.94
CA SER A 420 -27.45 -13.01 26.99
C SER A 420 -27.47 -12.50 25.55
N ILE A 421 -28.57 -11.86 25.13
CA ILE A 421 -28.68 -11.26 23.79
C ILE A 421 -27.66 -10.14 23.62
N LEU A 422 -27.54 -9.28 24.63
CA LEU A 422 -26.62 -8.13 24.59
C LEU A 422 -25.15 -8.58 24.51
N VAL A 423 -24.79 -9.63 25.24
CA VAL A 423 -23.47 -10.26 25.19
C VAL A 423 -23.21 -10.95 23.86
N GLN A 424 -24.20 -11.62 23.28
CA GLN A 424 -24.08 -12.19 21.94
C GLN A 424 -23.76 -11.09 20.91
N MET A 425 -24.46 -9.96 20.96
CA MET A 425 -24.19 -8.80 20.11
C MET A 425 -22.77 -8.24 20.33
N CYS A 426 -22.31 -8.16 21.59
CA CYS A 426 -20.95 -7.74 21.91
C CYS A 426 -19.89 -8.71 21.35
N MET A 427 -20.15 -10.02 21.40
CA MET A 427 -19.26 -11.04 20.84
C MET A 427 -19.18 -10.96 19.31
N GLU A 428 -20.30 -10.73 18.64
CA GLU A 428 -20.35 -10.52 17.19
C GLU A 428 -19.55 -9.27 16.79
N GLN A 429 -19.73 -8.17 17.53
CA GLN A 429 -18.93 -6.96 17.35
C GLN A 429 -17.45 -7.21 17.62
N TRP A 430 -17.10 -7.89 18.71
CA TRP A 430 -15.73 -8.25 19.04
C TRP A 430 -15.07 -9.04 17.91
N GLN A 431 -15.72 -10.06 17.37
CA GLN A 431 -15.19 -10.83 16.23
C GLN A 431 -15.00 -9.98 14.97
N GLN A 432 -15.86 -8.98 14.76
CA GLN A 432 -15.68 -8.02 13.68
C GLN A 432 -14.45 -7.13 13.92
N LYS A 433 -14.34 -6.51 15.11
CA LYS A 433 -13.22 -5.62 15.46
C LYS A 433 -11.88 -6.34 15.52
N HIS A 434 -11.88 -7.58 16.00
CA HIS A 434 -10.72 -8.47 15.99
C HIS A 434 -10.15 -8.61 14.58
N ARG A 435 -11.04 -8.84 13.61
CA ARG A 435 -10.70 -8.94 12.19
C ARG A 435 -10.24 -7.61 11.57
N GLU A 436 -10.77 -6.47 12.02
CA GLU A 436 -10.42 -5.15 11.49
C GLU A 436 -8.94 -4.77 11.66
N VAL A 437 -8.24 -5.28 12.68
CA VAL A 437 -6.79 -5.03 12.88
C VAL A 437 -5.94 -5.61 11.74
N PHE A 438 -6.38 -6.76 11.23
CA PHE A 438 -5.66 -7.54 10.23
C PHE A 438 -6.00 -7.12 8.81
N ASN A 439 -7.07 -6.35 8.60
CA ASN A 439 -7.34 -5.72 7.32
C ASN A 439 -6.12 -4.88 6.93
N ALA A 440 -5.41 -5.32 5.89
CA ALA A 440 -4.38 -4.51 5.28
C ALA A 440 -4.99 -3.21 4.74
N ASN A 441 -4.14 -2.24 4.39
CA ASN A 441 -4.57 -1.06 3.63
C ASN A 441 -5.29 -1.42 2.31
N ASP A 442 -5.19 -2.68 1.89
CA ASP A 442 -5.99 -3.31 0.85
C ASP A 442 -7.11 -4.12 1.53
N ASP A 443 -8.35 -3.97 1.07
CA ASP A 443 -9.54 -4.70 1.55
C ASP A 443 -9.47 -6.23 1.28
N VAL A 444 -8.53 -6.88 1.95
CA VAL A 444 -8.28 -8.32 2.02
C VAL A 444 -9.33 -8.93 2.97
N GLU A 445 -9.71 -10.19 2.76
CA GLU A 445 -10.49 -10.88 3.80
C GLU A 445 -9.64 -11.00 5.07
N PRO A 446 -10.15 -10.57 6.23
CA PRO A 446 -9.38 -10.54 7.45
C PRO A 446 -8.93 -11.96 7.86
N SER A 447 -7.64 -12.24 7.73
CA SER A 447 -6.99 -13.38 8.37
C SER A 447 -6.78 -13.07 9.86
N ALA A 448 -6.81 -14.07 10.75
CA ALA A 448 -6.40 -13.89 12.15
C ALA A 448 -4.87 -13.74 12.32
N GLU A 449 -4.16 -13.59 11.20
CA GLU A 449 -2.70 -13.57 11.11
C GLU A 449 -2.24 -12.30 10.40
N ILE A 450 -1.10 -11.76 10.86
CA ILE A 450 -0.38 -10.70 10.16
C ILE A 450 0.46 -11.35 9.07
N VAL A 451 0.03 -11.17 7.82
CA VAL A 451 0.72 -11.71 6.65
C VAL A 451 1.53 -10.61 5.95
N SER A 452 2.81 -10.86 5.74
CA SER A 452 3.70 -10.11 4.87
C SER A 452 4.20 -11.03 3.76
N THR A 453 4.80 -10.47 2.70
CA THR A 453 5.44 -11.28 1.66
C THR A 453 6.61 -12.12 2.19
N ALA A 454 7.17 -11.74 3.34
CA ALA A 454 8.36 -12.37 3.93
C ALA A 454 8.07 -13.27 5.15
N TYR A 455 6.93 -13.11 5.82
CA TYR A 455 6.60 -13.87 7.04
C TYR A 455 5.09 -13.83 7.34
N THR A 456 4.65 -14.76 8.18
CA THR A 456 3.30 -14.81 8.77
C THR A 456 3.44 -14.90 10.28
N ILE A 457 2.70 -14.08 11.03
CA ILE A 457 2.72 -14.05 12.49
C ILE A 457 1.29 -14.07 13.03
N GLU A 458 1.04 -14.94 13.99
CA GLU A 458 -0.15 -14.90 14.83
C GLU A 458 0.14 -14.03 16.05
N MET A 459 -0.72 -13.03 16.30
CA MET A 459 -0.58 -12.14 17.45
C MET A 459 -1.94 -12.02 18.15
N PRO A 460 -2.03 -12.34 19.47
CA PRO A 460 -3.26 -12.17 20.22
C PRO A 460 -3.74 -10.72 20.14
N PHE A 461 -5.06 -10.52 20.08
CA PHE A 461 -5.62 -9.18 20.03
C PHE A 461 -5.20 -8.39 21.26
N SER A 462 -5.19 -8.99 22.45
CA SER A 462 -4.78 -8.29 23.68
C SER A 462 -3.35 -7.70 23.63
N LYS A 463 -2.51 -8.09 22.66
CA LYS A 463 -1.10 -7.66 22.54
C LYS A 463 -0.88 -6.48 21.61
N PHE A 464 -1.90 -5.99 20.89
CA PHE A 464 -1.76 -4.76 20.12
C PHE A 464 -1.63 -3.54 21.04
N LEU A 465 -0.72 -2.64 20.70
CA LEU A 465 -0.43 -1.43 21.47
C LEU A 465 -1.63 -0.47 21.49
N PHE A 466 -2.33 -0.30 20.36
CA PHE A 466 -3.42 0.66 20.19
C PHE A 466 -4.80 0.01 20.32
N ILE A 467 -5.15 -0.44 21.52
CA ILE A 467 -6.49 -0.96 21.85
C ILE A 467 -7.17 -0.07 22.87
N ALA A 468 -8.39 0.35 22.55
CA ALA A 468 -9.25 1.07 23.47
C ALA A 468 -10.73 0.69 23.26
N ARG A 469 -11.66 1.23 24.06
CA ARG A 469 -13.09 1.01 23.82
C ARG A 469 -13.54 1.69 22.52
N GLU A 470 -14.66 1.23 21.94
CA GLU A 470 -15.18 1.79 20.68
C GLU A 470 -15.44 3.30 20.77
N ASP A 471 -15.99 3.75 21.90
CA ASP A 471 -16.24 5.17 22.15
C ASP A 471 -14.96 6.01 22.15
N THR A 472 -13.83 5.42 22.55
CA THR A 472 -12.53 6.07 22.46
C THR A 472 -12.18 6.41 21.01
N PHE A 473 -12.72 5.70 20.02
CA PHE A 473 -12.48 5.97 18.60
C PHE A 473 -13.67 6.56 17.85
N ASP A 474 -14.73 6.99 18.56
CA ASP A 474 -15.87 7.73 18.01
C ASP A 474 -15.95 9.16 18.58
N ALA A 475 -16.14 10.15 17.70
CA ALA A 475 -16.35 11.54 18.06
C ALA A 475 -17.71 11.81 18.72
N ALA A 476 -18.66 10.87 18.63
CA ALA A 476 -19.95 10.98 19.31
C ALA A 476 -19.79 11.01 20.86
N LYS A 477 -20.66 11.78 21.53
CA LYS A 477 -20.73 11.84 23.00
C LYS A 477 -21.34 10.58 23.64
N ALA A 478 -22.02 9.74 22.85
CA ALA A 478 -22.60 8.49 23.34
C ALA A 478 -21.49 7.44 23.58
N THR A 479 -21.54 6.75 24.71
CA THR A 479 -20.65 5.61 24.98
C THR A 479 -21.18 4.37 24.25
N HIS A 480 -20.26 3.64 23.62
CA HIS A 480 -20.52 2.44 22.82
C HIS A 480 -19.92 1.23 23.54
N GLY A 481 -20.56 0.79 24.63
CA GLY A 481 -20.32 -0.50 25.28
C GLY A 481 -18.88 -0.82 25.73
N ILE A 482 -18.65 -2.12 26.02
CA ILE A 482 -17.37 -2.65 26.56
C ILE A 482 -16.41 -3.20 25.50
N VAL A 483 -16.85 -3.31 24.24
CA VAL A 483 -16.10 -4.04 23.21
C VAL A 483 -14.76 -3.34 22.93
N PRO A 484 -13.61 -4.01 23.17
CA PRO A 484 -12.32 -3.45 22.79
C PRO A 484 -12.19 -3.36 21.27
N CYS A 485 -11.66 -2.24 20.82
CA CYS A 485 -11.50 -1.85 19.43
C CYS A 485 -10.06 -1.42 19.17
N PRO A 486 -9.53 -1.67 17.97
CA PRO A 486 -8.21 -1.19 17.60
C PRO A 486 -8.26 0.20 16.95
N LEU A 487 -7.13 0.91 16.99
CA LEU A 487 -6.92 2.02 16.05
C LEU A 487 -6.82 1.46 14.62
N THR A 488 -7.57 2.02 13.67
CA THR A 488 -7.57 1.57 12.27
C THR A 488 -7.06 2.65 11.32
N TYR A 489 -6.59 2.24 10.13
CA TYR A 489 -6.24 3.18 9.06
C TYR A 489 -7.35 4.19 8.81
N ARG A 490 -8.59 3.70 8.67
CA ARG A 490 -9.75 4.53 8.32
C ARG A 490 -10.07 5.54 9.42
N SER A 491 -9.94 5.15 10.69
CA SER A 491 -10.23 6.03 11.82
C SER A 491 -9.17 7.13 11.99
N TYR A 492 -7.90 6.85 11.67
CA TYR A 492 -6.84 7.87 11.63
C TYR A 492 -6.95 8.74 10.37
N PHE A 493 -7.21 8.14 9.20
CA PHE A 493 -7.37 8.87 7.94
C PHE A 493 -8.47 9.94 8.03
N ARG A 494 -9.64 9.58 8.55
CA ARG A 494 -10.78 10.51 8.74
C ARG A 494 -10.50 11.63 9.73
N TRP A 495 -9.55 11.44 10.63
CA TRP A 495 -9.18 12.44 11.63
C TRP A 495 -8.34 13.58 11.03
N ILE A 496 -7.52 13.28 10.01
CA ILE A 496 -6.63 14.27 9.35
C ILE A 496 -7.06 14.66 7.93
N ASN A 497 -7.93 13.87 7.30
CA ASN A 497 -8.37 14.05 5.92
C ASN A 497 -9.88 14.36 5.84
N LYS A 498 -10.23 15.44 5.14
CA LYS A 498 -11.62 15.83 4.92
C LYS A 498 -12.20 15.05 3.73
N ASP A 499 -13.15 14.17 4.01
CA ASP A 499 -13.97 13.54 2.97
C ASP A 499 -15.20 14.43 2.69
N PRO A 500 -15.41 14.91 1.45
CA PRO A 500 -16.54 15.77 1.11
C PRO A 500 -17.91 15.10 1.36
N ASN A 501 -17.97 13.76 1.39
CA ASN A 501 -19.21 13.02 1.59
C ASN A 501 -19.54 12.79 3.07
N ILE A 502 -18.65 13.16 3.99
CA ILE A 502 -18.80 12.90 5.43
C ILE A 502 -18.90 14.23 6.18
N ARG A 503 -19.88 14.33 7.09
CA ARG A 503 -20.13 15.55 7.87
C ARG A 503 -19.16 15.77 9.05
N SER A 504 -18.32 14.79 9.39
CA SER A 504 -17.38 14.88 10.51
C SER A 504 -16.25 15.86 10.20
N ARG A 505 -15.92 16.72 11.18
CA ARG A 505 -14.80 17.65 11.08
C ARG A 505 -13.47 16.93 11.33
N THR A 506 -12.41 17.38 10.66
CA THR A 506 -11.03 16.94 10.94
C THR A 506 -10.45 17.68 12.14
N ILE A 507 -9.33 17.19 12.68
CA ILE A 507 -8.64 17.86 13.79
C ILE A 507 -8.15 19.26 13.43
N PHE A 508 -7.71 19.45 12.18
CA PHE A 508 -7.28 20.75 11.68
C PHE A 508 -8.46 21.72 11.59
N GLN A 509 -9.66 21.24 11.25
CA GLN A 509 -10.87 22.06 11.27
C GLN A 509 -11.32 22.40 12.68
N ASN A 510 -11.24 21.45 13.62
CA ASN A 510 -11.61 21.68 15.01
C ASN A 510 -10.75 22.76 15.67
N TYR A 511 -9.45 22.80 15.33
CA TYR A 511 -8.52 23.79 15.86
C TYR A 511 -8.26 24.99 14.94
N ASN A 512 -9.00 25.11 13.83
CA ASN A 512 -8.83 26.16 12.84
C ASN A 512 -7.35 26.35 12.39
N ILE A 513 -6.71 25.25 12.01
CA ILE A 513 -5.32 25.25 11.54
C ILE A 513 -5.32 25.42 10.02
N CYS A 514 -4.78 26.54 9.58
CA CYS A 514 -4.66 26.90 8.18
C CYS A 514 -3.22 26.76 7.68
N ASP A 515 -3.09 26.60 6.36
CA ASP A 515 -1.82 26.68 5.66
C ASP A 515 -1.37 28.14 5.44
N GLU A 516 -0.30 28.32 4.66
CA GLU A 516 0.25 29.65 4.36
C GLU A 516 -0.67 30.51 3.49
N ASN A 517 -1.62 29.90 2.77
CA ASN A 517 -2.59 30.58 1.92
C ASN A 517 -3.88 30.93 2.68
N GLY A 518 -4.00 30.52 3.95
CA GLY A 518 -5.21 30.70 4.76
C GLY A 518 -6.24 29.58 4.59
N ASP A 519 -5.94 28.54 3.80
CA ASP A 519 -6.83 27.41 3.58
C ASP A 519 -6.69 26.36 4.70
N LEU A 520 -7.79 25.68 5.04
CA LEU A 520 -7.80 24.65 6.07
C LEU A 520 -6.93 23.45 5.68
N VAL A 521 -5.99 23.10 6.55
CA VAL A 521 -5.04 22.00 6.30
C VAL A 521 -5.79 20.67 6.18
N THR A 522 -5.47 19.93 5.12
CA THR A 522 -5.94 18.56 4.90
C THR A 522 -4.77 17.68 4.51
N LEU A 523 -4.56 16.58 5.24
CA LEU A 523 -3.42 15.69 5.02
C LEU A 523 -3.88 14.25 4.75
N THR A 524 -3.01 13.46 4.15
CA THR A 524 -3.13 12.01 4.04
C THR A 524 -1.98 11.34 4.81
N PRO A 525 -2.19 10.13 5.36
CA PRO A 525 -1.13 9.37 6.03
C PRO A 525 0.11 9.15 5.15
N HIS A 526 -0.07 9.07 3.82
CA HIS A 526 1.03 8.88 2.87
C HIS A 526 1.93 10.11 2.73
N GLN A 527 1.37 11.32 2.84
CA GLN A 527 2.15 12.57 2.80
C GLN A 527 3.15 12.67 3.96
N ILE A 528 2.82 12.12 5.14
CA ILE A 528 3.77 12.07 6.28
C ILE A 528 5.03 11.29 5.89
N ARG A 529 4.88 10.15 5.20
CA ARG A 529 6.03 9.36 4.73
C ARG A 529 6.86 10.07 3.67
N HIS A 530 6.22 10.81 2.76
CA HIS A 530 6.94 11.66 1.80
C HIS A 530 7.74 12.73 2.53
N TRP A 531 7.12 13.41 3.50
CA TRP A 531 7.77 14.44 4.31
C TRP A 531 9.02 13.92 5.04
N VAL A 532 8.91 12.79 5.76
CA VAL A 532 10.08 12.19 6.45
C VAL A 532 11.16 11.79 5.45
N THR A 533 10.79 11.21 4.31
CA THR A 533 11.76 10.82 3.29
C THR A 533 12.53 12.04 2.77
N THR A 534 11.81 13.09 2.35
CA THR A 534 12.42 14.34 1.87
C THR A 534 13.29 15.00 2.95
N ALA A 535 12.86 14.99 4.22
CA ALA A 535 13.64 15.53 5.32
C ALA A 535 14.98 14.80 5.52
N LEU A 536 14.98 13.46 5.42
CA LEU A 536 16.22 12.66 5.50
C LEU A 536 17.15 12.89 4.31
N ILE A 537 16.59 13.01 3.11
CA ILE A 537 17.37 13.33 1.91
C ILE A 537 17.99 14.72 2.05
N ARG A 538 17.22 15.73 2.46
CA ARG A 538 17.71 17.10 2.72
C ARG A 538 18.80 17.15 3.79
N ALA A 539 18.81 16.20 4.73
CA ALA A 539 19.87 16.04 5.72
C ALA A 539 21.13 15.33 5.17
N GLY A 540 21.20 15.06 3.86
CA GLY A 540 22.36 14.45 3.19
C GLY A 540 22.49 12.94 3.41
N LYS A 541 21.41 12.23 3.74
CA LYS A 541 21.44 10.77 3.93
C LYS A 541 21.37 10.03 2.58
N ASN A 542 22.10 8.93 2.47
CA ASN A 542 22.11 8.08 1.26
C ASN A 542 20.72 7.43 1.05
N GLU A 543 20.20 7.50 -0.17
CA GLU A 543 18.89 6.95 -0.56
C GLU A 543 18.74 5.45 -0.21
N SER A 544 19.79 4.65 -0.39
CA SER A 544 19.78 3.23 -0.04
C SER A 544 19.66 2.98 1.47
N ALA A 545 20.27 3.86 2.28
CA ALA A 545 20.16 3.80 3.74
C ALA A 545 18.77 4.27 4.20
N ILE A 546 18.19 5.26 3.52
CA ILE A 546 16.82 5.71 3.75
C ILE A 546 15.83 4.60 3.40
N ASP A 547 15.98 3.94 2.25
CA ASP A 547 15.12 2.83 1.86
C ASP A 547 15.15 1.70 2.89
N LEU A 548 16.36 1.28 3.29
CA LEU A 548 16.52 0.26 4.32
C LEU A 548 15.88 0.69 5.64
N TRP A 549 16.17 1.90 6.13
CA TRP A 549 15.59 2.42 7.36
C TRP A 549 14.06 2.58 7.28
N MET A 550 13.51 2.88 6.10
CA MET A 550 12.07 3.02 5.85
C MET A 550 11.34 1.68 5.66
N GLY A 551 12.04 0.54 5.68
CA GLY A 551 11.48 -0.78 5.42
C GLY A 551 11.11 -0.98 3.95
N ARG A 552 11.93 -0.46 3.03
CA ARG A 552 11.73 -0.51 1.57
C ARG A 552 12.82 -1.34 0.91
N THR A 553 12.49 -1.92 -0.25
CA THR A 553 13.50 -2.45 -1.17
C THR A 553 14.32 -1.29 -1.73
N VAL A 554 15.63 -1.50 -1.90
CA VAL A 554 16.58 -0.50 -2.41
C VAL A 554 16.13 0.00 -3.80
N GLY A 555 16.12 1.33 -4.00
CA GLY A 555 15.77 1.99 -5.26
C GLY A 555 14.36 2.61 -5.28
N GLN A 556 13.57 2.45 -4.21
CA GLN A 556 12.24 3.05 -4.13
C GLN A 556 12.24 4.52 -3.68
N THR A 557 13.32 5.01 -3.06
CA THR A 557 13.39 6.39 -2.53
C THR A 557 13.26 7.46 -3.62
N ARG A 558 13.65 7.19 -4.86
CA ARG A 558 13.48 8.10 -6.02
C ARG A 558 12.03 8.56 -6.24
N HIS A 559 11.04 7.73 -5.92
CA HIS A 559 9.62 8.08 -6.04
C HIS A 559 9.10 8.98 -4.90
N TYR A 560 9.92 9.17 -3.86
CA TYR A 560 9.60 9.95 -2.67
C TYR A 560 10.46 11.21 -2.53
N ASP A 561 11.56 11.34 -3.29
CA ASP A 561 12.39 12.55 -3.33
C ASP A 561 11.66 13.68 -4.07
N HIS A 562 11.26 14.71 -3.32
CA HIS A 562 10.61 15.89 -3.85
C HIS A 562 11.51 17.13 -3.90
N ARG A 563 12.83 16.99 -3.70
CA ARG A 563 13.78 18.11 -3.87
C ARG A 563 13.65 18.73 -5.25
N THR A 564 13.64 20.06 -5.29
CA THR A 564 13.67 20.85 -6.52
C THR A 564 14.97 20.58 -7.30
N PRO A 565 14.99 20.72 -8.63
CA PRO A 565 16.22 20.62 -9.43
C PRO A 565 17.33 21.57 -8.94
N LYS A 566 16.95 22.76 -8.44
CA LYS A 566 17.85 23.75 -7.85
C LYS A 566 18.50 23.26 -6.56
N GLU A 567 17.73 22.64 -5.66
CA GLU A 567 18.27 22.05 -4.42
C GLU A 567 19.22 20.88 -4.71
N ARG A 568 18.92 20.04 -5.70
CA ARG A 568 19.82 18.95 -6.12
C ARG A 568 21.15 19.47 -6.71
N ALA A 569 21.07 20.53 -7.52
CA ALA A 569 22.26 21.21 -8.03
C ALA A 569 23.10 21.81 -6.90
N GLU A 570 22.47 22.46 -5.93
CA GLU A 570 23.13 23.11 -4.78
C GLU A 570 23.83 22.11 -3.85
N GLU A 571 23.24 20.94 -3.61
CA GLU A 571 23.84 19.90 -2.77
C GLU A 571 25.07 19.28 -3.43
N MET A 572 25.01 19.03 -4.74
CA MET A 572 26.19 18.62 -5.50
C MET A 572 27.26 19.72 -5.50
N ARG A 573 26.90 21.00 -5.68
CA ARG A 573 27.84 22.13 -5.60
C ARG A 573 28.61 22.13 -4.28
N LYS A 574 27.92 22.02 -3.15
CA LYS A 574 28.56 21.93 -1.82
C LYS A 574 29.55 20.78 -1.72
N ARG A 575 29.22 19.63 -2.32
CA ARG A 575 30.09 18.45 -2.33
C ARG A 575 31.38 18.68 -3.13
N TYR A 576 31.30 19.33 -4.30
CA TYR A 576 32.48 19.68 -5.11
C TYR A 576 33.29 20.85 -4.55
N MET A 577 32.68 21.72 -3.73
CA MET A 577 33.37 22.82 -3.06
C MET A 577 34.07 22.43 -1.76
N SER A 578 33.83 21.23 -1.23
CA SER A 578 34.53 20.72 -0.04
C SER A 578 36.05 20.59 -0.24
N ASP A 579 36.82 20.46 0.85
CA ASP A 579 38.28 20.29 0.81
C ASP A 579 38.70 19.02 0.07
N ASN A 580 37.86 17.98 0.11
CA ASN A 580 38.06 16.70 -0.56
C ASN A 580 36.97 16.46 -1.62
N PRO A 581 37.04 17.11 -2.79
CA PRO A 581 36.08 16.86 -3.86
C PRO A 581 36.18 15.40 -4.35
N PRO A 582 35.05 14.79 -4.75
CA PRO A 582 35.01 13.41 -5.28
C PRO A 582 36.03 13.19 -6.42
N ASP A 583 36.58 11.99 -6.57
CA ASP A 583 37.63 11.73 -7.58
C ASP A 583 37.07 11.38 -8.97
N ASP A 584 36.02 12.09 -9.38
CA ASP A 584 35.42 12.00 -10.71
C ASP A 584 36.02 13.05 -11.67
N VAL A 585 35.51 13.15 -12.90
CA VAL A 585 36.03 14.09 -13.91
C VAL A 585 35.88 15.56 -13.46
N LEU A 586 34.80 15.91 -12.75
CA LEU A 586 34.53 17.26 -12.27
C LEU A 586 35.39 17.59 -11.04
N GLY A 587 35.49 16.68 -10.08
CA GLY A 587 36.36 16.87 -8.92
C GLY A 587 37.84 16.85 -9.27
N ARG A 588 38.28 16.07 -10.28
CA ARG A 588 39.64 16.18 -10.84
C ARG A 588 39.88 17.50 -11.57
N ARG A 589 38.85 18.06 -12.22
CA ARG A 589 38.90 19.41 -12.81
C ARG A 589 39.02 20.48 -11.72
N VAL A 590 38.21 20.40 -10.66
CA VAL A 590 38.27 21.29 -9.48
C VAL A 590 39.63 21.19 -8.79
N LYS A 591 40.16 19.98 -8.55
CA LYS A 591 41.52 19.77 -8.02
C LYS A 591 42.60 20.40 -8.93
N ARG A 592 42.46 20.29 -10.26
CA ARG A 592 43.37 20.95 -11.22
C ARG A 592 43.28 22.47 -11.18
N MET A 593 42.07 23.02 -11.09
CA MET A 593 41.83 24.46 -11.01
C MET A 593 42.38 25.04 -9.70
N ARG A 594 42.19 24.33 -8.58
CA ARG A 594 42.82 24.66 -7.29
C ARG A 594 44.35 24.58 -7.35
N LYS A 595 44.91 23.59 -8.05
CA LYS A 595 46.36 23.46 -8.24
C LYS A 595 46.96 24.55 -9.16
N ASN A 596 46.13 25.16 -10.00
CA ASN A 596 46.51 26.22 -10.93
C ASN A 596 46.19 27.63 -10.38
N ASP A 597 45.94 27.76 -9.06
CA ASP A 597 45.61 29.02 -8.38
C ASP A 597 44.42 29.80 -8.97
N VAL A 598 43.43 29.10 -9.53
CA VAL A 598 42.17 29.72 -9.97
C VAL A 598 41.37 30.17 -8.75
N SER A 599 40.78 31.38 -8.81
CA SER A 599 40.00 31.92 -7.70
C SER A 599 38.77 31.05 -7.39
N LEU A 600 38.36 31.01 -6.11
CA LEU A 600 37.19 30.22 -5.68
C LEU A 600 35.91 30.65 -6.41
N ASP A 601 35.76 31.95 -6.71
CA ASP A 601 34.63 32.51 -7.44
C ASP A 601 34.60 32.04 -8.91
N GLU A 602 35.74 31.95 -9.58
CA GLU A 602 35.81 31.42 -10.96
C GLU A 602 35.58 29.91 -11.02
N ILE A 603 36.05 29.17 -10.01
CA ILE A 603 35.74 27.74 -9.85
C ILE A 603 34.23 27.56 -9.66
N GLU A 604 33.58 28.45 -8.91
CA GLU A 604 32.13 28.45 -8.68
C GLU A 604 31.35 28.74 -9.95
N VAL A 605 31.73 29.77 -10.71
CA VAL A 605 31.11 30.09 -12.00
C VAL A 605 31.29 28.94 -13.01
N ALA A 606 32.47 28.34 -13.07
CA ALA A 606 32.74 27.20 -13.94
C ALA A 606 31.95 25.94 -13.54
N LEU A 607 31.82 25.67 -12.24
CA LEU A 607 30.96 24.61 -11.71
C LEU A 607 29.50 24.90 -12.06
N ASN A 608 29.00 26.11 -11.85
CA ASN A 608 27.63 26.49 -12.16
C ASN A 608 27.26 26.27 -13.62
N HIS A 609 28.11 26.71 -14.55
CA HIS A 609 27.92 26.51 -15.98
C HIS A 609 28.06 25.03 -16.41
N THR A 610 28.91 24.25 -15.71
CA THR A 610 29.09 22.83 -16.04
C THR A 610 27.95 22.00 -15.47
N MET A 611 27.47 22.29 -14.25
CA MET A 611 26.38 21.58 -13.57
C MET A 611 25.02 21.76 -14.25
N SER A 612 24.80 22.86 -14.97
CA SER A 612 23.62 23.03 -15.82
C SER A 612 23.62 22.14 -17.07
N ALA A 613 24.79 21.60 -17.46
CA ALA A 613 24.98 20.74 -18.63
C ALA A 613 25.27 19.27 -18.28
N VAL A 614 25.18 18.88 -17.00
CA VAL A 614 25.38 17.48 -16.57
C VAL A 614 24.12 16.65 -16.79
N HIS A 615 24.23 15.63 -17.63
CA HIS A 615 23.17 14.67 -17.92
C HIS A 615 23.31 13.42 -17.05
N TYR A 616 22.21 12.88 -16.55
CA TYR A 616 22.21 11.63 -15.76
C TYR A 616 22.00 10.43 -16.67
N THR A 617 22.79 9.38 -16.43
CA THR A 617 22.73 8.11 -17.16
C THR A 617 22.49 6.97 -16.16
N PRO A 618 22.02 5.79 -16.60
CA PRO A 618 21.78 4.65 -15.71
C PRO A 618 23.01 4.17 -14.91
N TRP A 619 24.22 4.52 -15.38
CA TRP A 619 25.50 4.10 -14.81
C TRP A 619 26.24 5.21 -14.04
N GLY A 620 25.78 6.47 -14.12
CA GLY A 620 26.51 7.63 -13.60
C GLY A 620 26.14 8.93 -14.30
N THR A 621 27.03 9.91 -14.31
CA THR A 621 26.78 11.25 -14.91
C THR A 621 27.59 11.47 -16.19
N CYS A 622 27.09 12.32 -17.08
CA CYS A 622 27.76 12.73 -18.31
C CYS A 622 27.90 14.25 -18.30
N ASN A 623 29.12 14.76 -18.48
CA ASN A 623 29.41 16.20 -18.45
C ASN A 623 29.42 16.87 -19.84
N ARG A 624 28.98 16.16 -20.88
CA ARG A 624 28.91 16.68 -22.24
C ARG A 624 27.58 17.40 -22.44
N ASP A 625 27.64 18.60 -23.02
CA ASP A 625 26.45 19.31 -23.47
C ASP A 625 25.85 18.60 -24.71
N LEU A 626 24.84 17.78 -24.47
CA LEU A 626 24.18 16.97 -25.50
C LEU A 626 23.29 17.79 -26.43
N ASP A 627 22.89 19.00 -26.04
CA ASP A 627 22.03 19.89 -26.84
C ASP A 627 22.86 20.59 -27.93
N VAL A 628 24.11 20.92 -27.63
CA VAL A 628 25.05 21.55 -28.58
C VAL A 628 25.83 20.50 -29.37
N SER A 629 26.17 19.35 -28.77
CA SER A 629 26.96 18.30 -29.42
C SER A 629 26.46 16.90 -29.07
N PRO A 630 25.62 16.29 -29.93
CA PRO A 630 25.03 14.97 -29.65
C PRO A 630 26.11 13.90 -29.46
N CYS A 631 25.77 12.91 -28.62
CA CYS A 631 26.71 11.84 -28.27
C CYS A 631 27.01 10.95 -29.47
N GLN A 632 28.25 11.00 -29.97
CA GLN A 632 28.74 10.13 -31.05
C GLN A 632 28.75 8.63 -30.69
N LYS A 633 28.63 8.31 -29.40
CA LYS A 633 28.59 6.92 -28.88
C LYS A 633 27.18 6.44 -28.54
N GLY A 634 26.14 7.17 -28.97
CA GLY A 634 24.75 6.76 -28.79
C GLY A 634 24.35 6.56 -27.32
N MET A 635 24.89 7.38 -26.40
CA MET A 635 24.68 7.28 -24.95
C MET A 635 25.28 6.02 -24.28
N MET A 636 26.15 5.27 -24.95
CA MET A 636 26.87 4.14 -24.34
C MET A 636 28.09 4.62 -23.54
N CYS A 637 27.85 5.16 -22.33
CA CYS A 637 28.89 5.75 -21.48
C CYS A 637 29.94 4.75 -21.00
N MET A 638 29.61 3.46 -20.99
CA MET A 638 30.52 2.36 -20.63
C MET A 638 31.52 2.03 -21.74
N ARG A 639 31.52 2.74 -22.88
CA ARG A 639 32.42 2.49 -24.01
C ARG A 639 33.45 3.59 -24.21
N GLY A 640 34.72 3.30 -23.95
CA GLY A 640 35.89 4.14 -24.25
C GLY A 640 36.68 3.63 -25.45
N ASN A 641 37.57 4.46 -25.99
CA ASN A 641 38.33 4.11 -27.21
C ASN A 641 39.37 3.00 -26.97
N ASN A 642 39.72 2.71 -25.70
CA ASN A 642 40.76 1.76 -25.30
C ASN A 642 40.27 0.75 -24.23
N GLY A 643 38.96 0.47 -24.15
CA GLY A 643 38.38 -0.40 -23.11
C GLY A 643 38.18 0.26 -21.73
N GLU A 644 38.46 1.55 -21.60
CA GLU A 644 38.09 2.36 -20.43
C GLU A 644 36.65 2.91 -20.54
N THR A 645 36.14 3.58 -19.51
CA THR A 645 34.87 4.32 -19.62
C THR A 645 34.98 5.54 -20.55
N CYS A 646 33.86 6.07 -21.03
CA CYS A 646 33.86 7.30 -21.84
C CYS A 646 34.56 8.47 -21.10
N SER A 647 35.29 9.32 -21.84
CA SER A 647 36.03 10.48 -21.29
C SER A 647 35.15 11.50 -20.56
N HIS A 648 33.87 11.55 -20.91
CA HIS A 648 32.88 12.46 -20.34
C HIS A 648 32.05 11.83 -19.21
N PHE A 649 32.30 10.55 -18.88
CA PHE A 649 31.55 9.80 -17.89
C PHE A 649 32.12 10.00 -16.48
N GLY A 650 31.25 10.34 -15.54
CA GLY A 650 31.53 10.46 -14.12
C GLY A 650 30.79 9.39 -13.33
N ILE A 651 31.47 8.82 -12.32
CA ILE A 651 30.91 7.80 -11.44
C ILE A 651 30.74 8.42 -10.06
N ASP A 652 29.51 8.44 -9.52
CA ASP A 652 29.32 8.71 -8.10
C ASP A 652 29.51 7.40 -7.31
N ILE A 653 30.61 7.31 -6.58
CA ILE A 653 30.99 6.15 -5.77
C ILE A 653 29.94 5.84 -4.68
N ASN A 654 29.11 6.81 -4.30
CA ASN A 654 28.01 6.61 -3.34
C ASN A 654 26.70 6.12 -3.99
N ASP A 655 26.62 6.13 -5.31
CA ASP A 655 25.47 5.63 -6.07
C ASP A 655 25.61 4.10 -6.28
N LYS A 656 25.02 3.35 -5.34
CA LYS A 656 24.97 1.88 -5.40
C LYS A 656 24.01 1.36 -6.48
N GLU A 657 23.06 2.17 -6.93
CA GLU A 657 22.12 1.79 -8.00
C GLU A 657 22.85 1.82 -9.35
N ALA A 658 23.66 2.85 -9.58
CA ALA A 658 24.60 2.89 -10.69
C ALA A 658 25.52 1.65 -10.70
N LEU A 659 26.07 1.26 -9.53
CA LEU A 659 26.88 0.04 -9.40
C LEU A 659 26.08 -1.23 -9.78
N VAL A 660 24.85 -1.38 -9.29
CA VAL A 660 23.98 -2.52 -9.66
C VAL A 660 23.67 -2.52 -11.15
N ASN A 661 23.41 -1.35 -11.74
CA ASN A 661 23.17 -1.22 -13.17
C ASN A 661 24.42 -1.56 -13.99
N ILE A 662 25.60 -1.16 -13.54
CA ILE A 662 26.89 -1.54 -14.15
C ILE A 662 27.07 -3.07 -14.08
N HIS A 663 26.78 -3.71 -12.94
CA HIS A 663 26.81 -5.17 -12.82
C HIS A 663 25.81 -5.86 -13.75
N ASN A 664 24.58 -5.37 -13.82
CA ASN A 664 23.55 -5.92 -14.71
C ASN A 664 23.93 -5.77 -16.18
N THR A 665 24.49 -4.63 -16.57
CA THR A 665 25.01 -4.39 -17.92
C THR A 665 26.18 -5.30 -18.24
N LYS A 666 27.12 -5.49 -17.31
CA LYS A 666 28.22 -6.45 -17.44
C LYS A 666 27.70 -7.86 -17.72
N VAL A 667 26.81 -8.37 -16.86
CA VAL A 667 26.23 -9.72 -17.00
C VAL A 667 25.46 -9.86 -18.33
N HIS A 668 24.74 -8.82 -18.75
CA HIS A 668 24.02 -8.83 -20.02
C HIS A 668 24.95 -9.04 -21.22
N TYR A 669 26.05 -8.27 -21.30
CA TYR A 669 27.00 -8.40 -22.41
C TYR A 669 27.90 -9.64 -22.31
N GLU A 670 28.21 -10.12 -21.11
CA GLU A 670 28.88 -11.42 -20.91
C GLU A 670 28.01 -12.57 -21.42
N ASN A 671 26.71 -12.54 -21.16
CA ASN A 671 25.77 -13.53 -21.70
C ASN A 671 25.68 -13.46 -23.23
N GLN A 672 25.70 -12.27 -23.83
CA GLN A 672 25.74 -12.11 -25.29
C GLN A 672 27.04 -12.69 -25.87
N LEU A 673 28.20 -12.39 -25.26
CA LEU A 673 29.49 -12.95 -25.69
C LEU A 673 29.53 -14.48 -25.58
N THR A 674 28.94 -15.04 -24.52
CA THR A 674 28.89 -16.51 -24.32
C THR A 674 28.09 -17.21 -25.42
N VAL A 675 27.09 -16.54 -26.02
CA VAL A 675 26.32 -17.07 -27.14
C VAL A 675 27.02 -16.86 -28.48
N LEU A 676 27.71 -15.72 -28.64
CA LEU A 676 28.34 -15.31 -29.89
C LEU A 676 29.68 -16.02 -30.14
N LEU A 677 30.53 -16.16 -29.12
CA LEU A 677 31.89 -16.71 -29.28
C LEU A 677 31.92 -18.18 -29.75
N PRO A 678 31.09 -19.11 -29.23
CA PRO A 678 31.10 -20.51 -29.69
C PRO A 678 30.48 -20.71 -31.07
N ASN A 679 29.64 -19.76 -31.52
CA ASN A 679 28.94 -19.82 -32.80
C ASN A 679 29.53 -18.87 -33.84
N TYR A 680 30.68 -18.26 -33.54
CA TYR A 680 31.26 -17.16 -34.30
C TYR A 680 31.52 -17.55 -35.76
N ASP A 681 32.10 -18.72 -36.01
CA ASP A 681 32.40 -19.20 -37.37
C ASP A 681 31.13 -19.41 -38.20
N LYS A 682 30.10 -20.02 -37.61
CA LYS A 682 28.80 -20.25 -38.26
C LYS A 682 28.02 -18.95 -38.52
N LEU A 683 28.07 -18.01 -37.58
CA LEU A 683 27.38 -16.72 -37.71
C LEU A 683 28.08 -15.80 -38.73
N SER A 684 29.41 -15.86 -38.80
CA SER A 684 30.23 -15.13 -39.76
C SER A 684 29.90 -15.53 -41.21
N GLU A 685 29.65 -16.82 -41.45
CA GLU A 685 29.24 -17.34 -42.77
C GLU A 685 27.79 -16.98 -43.18
N MET A 686 26.89 -16.76 -42.21
CA MET A 686 25.46 -16.55 -42.47
C MET A 686 25.02 -15.08 -42.56
N LEU A 687 25.85 -14.12 -42.15
CA LEU A 687 25.50 -12.71 -42.03
C LEU A 687 25.99 -11.87 -43.22
N ASN A 688 25.12 -11.02 -43.77
CA ASN A 688 25.42 -10.10 -44.88
C ASN A 688 26.54 -9.11 -44.50
N HIS A 689 27.52 -8.94 -45.40
CA HIS A 689 28.75 -8.13 -45.25
C HIS A 689 28.59 -6.60 -45.05
N GLN A 690 27.42 -6.10 -44.63
CA GLN A 690 27.20 -4.65 -44.46
C GLN A 690 27.71 -4.11 -43.11
N GLU A 691 27.73 -4.92 -42.05
CA GLU A 691 28.43 -4.61 -40.80
C GLU A 691 29.23 -5.86 -40.37
N PRO A 692 30.55 -5.78 -40.18
CA PRO A 692 31.33 -6.94 -39.78
C PRO A 692 30.90 -7.39 -38.38
N LEU A 693 30.59 -8.68 -38.21
CA LEU A 693 30.29 -9.33 -36.92
C LEU A 693 31.34 -8.98 -35.85
N ASP A 694 32.57 -8.74 -36.28
CA ASP A 694 33.71 -8.27 -35.49
C ASP A 694 33.43 -6.97 -34.74
N GLN A 695 32.72 -6.01 -35.34
CA GLN A 695 32.38 -4.75 -34.70
C GLN A 695 31.40 -4.94 -33.55
N HIS A 696 30.47 -5.89 -33.67
CA HIS A 696 29.50 -6.20 -32.61
C HIS A 696 30.15 -6.97 -31.46
N VAL A 697 31.04 -7.92 -31.76
CA VAL A 697 31.83 -8.63 -30.75
C VAL A 697 32.76 -7.66 -30.02
N GLN A 698 33.46 -6.79 -30.77
CA GLN A 698 34.31 -5.74 -30.20
C GLN A 698 33.50 -4.76 -29.34
N PHE A 699 32.29 -4.39 -29.77
CA PHE A 699 31.39 -3.55 -28.98
C PHE A 699 31.03 -4.18 -27.63
N CYS A 700 30.72 -5.48 -27.62
CA CYS A 700 30.43 -6.20 -26.38
C CYS A 700 31.66 -6.26 -25.46
N ILE A 701 32.84 -6.56 -26.02
CA ILE A 701 34.11 -6.61 -25.29
C ILE A 701 34.45 -5.24 -24.67
N ASP A 702 34.39 -4.16 -25.47
CA ASP A 702 34.67 -2.80 -25.00
C ASP A 702 33.74 -2.40 -23.85
N THR A 703 32.46 -2.79 -23.94
CA THR A 703 31.45 -2.47 -22.94
C THR A 703 31.68 -3.25 -21.64
N VAL A 704 32.04 -4.54 -21.73
CA VAL A 704 32.41 -5.36 -20.55
C VAL A 704 33.66 -4.80 -19.87
N ASN A 705 34.69 -4.42 -20.66
CA ASN A 705 35.91 -3.82 -20.13
C ASN A 705 35.65 -2.48 -19.43
N GLY A 706 34.80 -1.63 -19.99
CA GLY A 706 34.39 -0.39 -19.34
C GLY A 706 33.59 -0.62 -18.06
N CYS A 707 32.76 -1.66 -18.00
CA CYS A 707 32.08 -2.07 -16.76
C CYS A 707 33.07 -2.53 -15.68
N LEU A 708 34.08 -3.32 -16.05
CA LEU A 708 35.14 -3.74 -15.12
C LEU A 708 35.96 -2.56 -14.60
N ALA A 709 36.30 -1.60 -15.48
CA ALA A 709 37.01 -0.38 -15.08
C ALA A 709 36.19 0.46 -14.09
N ALA A 710 34.87 0.58 -14.32
CA ALA A 710 33.97 1.27 -13.42
C ALA A 710 33.85 0.57 -12.05
N ILE A 711 33.67 -0.76 -12.03
CA ILE A 711 33.61 -1.55 -10.78
C ILE A 711 34.92 -1.41 -9.98
N LYS A 712 36.07 -1.45 -10.65
CA LYS A 712 37.38 -1.26 -10.00
C LYS A 712 37.50 0.11 -9.33
N ALA A 713 36.88 1.15 -9.91
CA ALA A 713 36.83 2.48 -9.30
C ALA A 713 36.00 2.49 -8.01
N TYR A 714 34.91 1.72 -7.92
CA TYR A 714 34.15 1.52 -6.68
C TYR A 714 34.97 0.74 -5.62
N GLU A 715 35.72 -0.29 -6.03
CA GLU A 715 36.50 -1.15 -5.13
C GLU A 715 37.75 -0.46 -4.55
N ALA A 716 38.44 0.37 -5.34
CA ALA A 716 39.67 1.06 -4.93
C ALA A 716 39.46 1.98 -3.71
N THR A 717 38.26 2.50 -3.49
CA THR A 717 37.94 3.38 -2.36
C THR A 717 37.48 2.63 -1.11
N SER A 718 36.95 1.40 -1.25
CA SER A 718 36.55 0.57 -0.10
C SER A 718 37.74 0.13 0.77
N LYS A 719 38.95 0.02 0.21
CA LYS A 719 40.17 -0.32 0.97
C LYS A 719 40.64 0.80 1.94
N HIS A 720 40.11 2.01 1.83
CA HIS A 720 40.46 3.14 2.71
C HIS A 720 39.45 3.39 3.84
N LYS A 721 38.40 2.56 3.98
CA LYS A 721 37.54 2.55 5.16
C LYS A 721 38.02 1.43 6.09
N GLU A 722 38.52 1.80 7.26
CA GLU A 722 38.77 0.87 8.36
C GLU A 722 37.58 -0.07 8.53
N GLU A 723 37.87 -1.38 8.57
CA GLU A 723 36.89 -2.43 8.79
C GLU A 723 36.24 -2.24 10.17
N ILE A 724 34.95 -1.87 10.18
CA ILE A 724 34.12 -2.05 11.36
C ILE A 724 33.82 -3.56 11.44
N PRO A 725 34.16 -4.26 12.54
CA PRO A 725 33.97 -5.69 12.64
C PRO A 725 32.48 -6.03 12.60
N ILE A 726 32.11 -6.93 11.69
CA ILE A 726 30.78 -7.52 11.61
C ILE A 726 30.59 -8.40 12.85
N VAL A 727 29.80 -7.94 13.80
CA VAL A 727 29.37 -8.75 14.95
C VAL A 727 28.54 -9.91 14.42
N ARG A 728 28.99 -11.13 14.71
CA ARG A 728 28.28 -12.38 14.39
C ARG A 728 26.88 -12.35 14.99
N VAL A 729 25.92 -12.73 14.17
CA VAL A 729 24.51 -12.90 14.54
C VAL A 729 24.42 -13.93 15.67
N TYR A 730 23.77 -13.53 16.76
CA TYR A 730 23.50 -14.32 17.95
C TYR A 730 22.59 -15.52 17.61
N THR A 731 23.02 -16.73 17.97
CA THR A 731 22.17 -17.93 18.03
C THR A 731 21.51 -17.97 19.41
N PRO A 732 20.18 -18.10 19.52
CA PRO A 732 19.52 -18.17 20.82
C PRO A 732 19.90 -19.46 21.54
N GLU A 733 20.39 -19.33 22.78
CA GLU A 733 20.52 -20.45 23.71
C GLU A 733 19.14 -20.78 24.30
N ASP A 734 18.73 -22.04 24.16
CA ASP A 734 17.59 -22.61 24.88
C ASP A 734 17.89 -22.63 26.37
N LYS A 735 17.12 -21.90 27.17
CA LYS A 735 17.15 -22.02 28.64
C LYS A 735 16.13 -23.06 29.08
N ASN A 736 16.59 -24.29 29.21
CA ASN A 736 16.12 -25.20 30.26
C ASN A 736 17.09 -25.06 31.44
N GLU A 737 16.65 -24.34 32.48
CA GLU A 737 16.89 -24.61 33.91
C GLU A 737 16.16 -23.55 34.77
#